data_AF-A0A845R430-F1
#
_entry.id   AF-A0A845R430-F1
#
_cell.length_a   1.000
_cell.length_b   1.000
_cell.length_c   1.000
_cell.angle_alpha   90.00
_cell.angle_beta   90.00
_cell.angle_gamma   90.00
#
_symmetry.space_group_name_H-M   'P 1'
#
loop_
_entity.id
_entity.type
_entity.pdbx_description
1 polymer ?
#
loop_
_entity_poly.entity_id
_entity_poly.type
_entity_poly.pdbx_seq_one_letter_code
_entity_poly.pdbx_strand_id
1 'polypeptide(L)'
;MQADLNWLINPTVFQVNRLDAHSDHVCCASAEEARLGRTSLRQSLDGVWRFAWSRRPADRPADFWREDFDTAGFGTIQVPGHMELQGYGQIQYINTLYPWDGHAALRPPEINWEDCPVGSYVREFDLDPGLLGKRVCVSFQGVEQAFFLWLNGRFVGYAEDSFTPSDFDLTPYVREKGNRLCVEVYKRSSASWIEDQDFFRFSGIFRSVFLYGKPAVHLADLWLQAGLEEDNSTGTLSLRLLLEGQGTVHMALTHPAQGTLFDGELEMLPEGNYLRSPPFRFEKVRPWDHGHPELYRVTLTVSQKDGTVAEVIPYDTGFRRFELKDGLMLLNGARLVINGVNRHEWSPETGRAIGPADMAAALEIFERNNINAVRTCHYPNHTAWYHLCDRHGIYMMDEANLESHGSWQKLGKVEPSWNVPGSLPEWRECVLDRARSMFERDKNHVSILFWSCGNESYAGEDILAMSEFFRKNDPSRLVHYEGVFHCREFDYISDVESRMYAPPRAVREYLEGRPKKPFILCEYMHSMGSSLGGMESYIRLGEEFPQYQGGFIWDYMDQALWRTDVNGRRALGYGGDFGERQTDYAFSGNGIVFADGTEKPAMQEVRYWYASPEERAAHDAANERAARALALPAARTKKSPLRAVHGDGALGVRGERFEILFSYPEGGPVSLCMDGHEWLWRAPRPAYWRAPTENDLGNGFALNSSVWAAADSWQRCEGIEILEESEERVSVRFTYTAPALPGLHTDVTYTVEDTGCLTVSLHYHGGAGRPELPLAGLRLSTPEPLERVEWLGLSGETYPDRKKGGVFGWHSEAPHIPSYLVPQECGCHVDTHAVVLRAADGAGLTLEMVEEPFAFSAIPYTPQQLEQAAHVEELPRPVRTVVTLCGAMRGVGGIDSWGADVEEACHVDSGRDQKLTFQISPAAAFQDHPHPPLPA
;
A
#
# COMPACT_ATOMS: atom_id res chain seq x y z
N MET A 1 27.13 -19.44 -31.01
CA MET A 1 26.06 -20.01 -30.18
C MET A 1 24.72 -19.67 -30.84
N GLN A 2 23.72 -20.54 -30.74
CA GLN A 2 22.37 -20.29 -31.26
C GLN A 2 21.40 -20.22 -30.05
N ALA A 3 20.31 -19.48 -30.20
CA ALA A 3 19.24 -19.45 -29.19
C ALA A 3 18.61 -20.84 -29.04
N ASP A 4 18.35 -21.25 -27.79
CA ASP A 4 17.68 -22.51 -27.46
C ASP A 4 16.51 -22.24 -26.52
N LEU A 5 15.30 -22.61 -26.93
CA LEU A 5 14.10 -22.42 -26.12
C LEU A 5 14.09 -23.29 -24.87
N ASN A 6 14.87 -24.38 -24.82
CA ASN A 6 14.94 -25.23 -23.63
C ASN A 6 15.51 -24.48 -22.40
N TRP A 7 16.14 -23.31 -22.58
CA TRP A 7 16.53 -22.45 -21.46
C TRP A 7 15.33 -21.96 -20.65
N LEU A 8 14.16 -21.79 -21.28
CA LEU A 8 12.93 -21.38 -20.59
C LEU A 8 12.43 -22.38 -19.54
N ILE A 9 12.94 -23.61 -19.52
CA ILE A 9 12.57 -24.65 -18.55
C ILE A 9 13.79 -25.17 -17.78
N ASN A 10 14.88 -24.41 -17.76
CA ASN A 10 16.12 -24.83 -17.14
C ASN A 10 16.65 -23.74 -16.20
N PRO A 11 16.43 -23.87 -14.87
CA PRO A 11 16.84 -22.85 -13.90
C PRO A 11 18.36 -22.69 -13.80
N THR A 12 19.15 -23.64 -14.36
CA THR A 12 20.61 -23.51 -14.46
C THR A 12 21.06 -22.57 -15.59
N VAL A 13 20.16 -22.16 -16.48
CA VAL A 13 20.42 -21.23 -17.59
C VAL A 13 19.47 -20.05 -17.50
N PHE A 14 19.79 -19.11 -16.62
CA PHE A 14 19.07 -17.86 -16.40
C PHE A 14 19.70 -16.66 -17.13
N GLN A 15 20.92 -16.83 -17.67
CA GLN A 15 21.61 -15.82 -18.47
C GLN A 15 22.53 -16.44 -19.51
N VAL A 16 22.65 -15.80 -20.68
CA VAL A 16 23.61 -16.15 -21.74
C VAL A 16 24.18 -14.87 -22.31
N ASN A 17 25.50 -14.66 -22.18
CA ASN A 17 26.23 -13.46 -22.60
C ASN A 17 25.76 -12.14 -21.97
N ARG A 18 24.94 -12.20 -20.90
CA ARG A 18 24.65 -11.03 -20.08
C ARG A 18 25.94 -10.59 -19.38
N LEU A 19 26.18 -9.29 -19.33
CA LEU A 19 27.31 -8.71 -18.61
C LEU A 19 27.10 -8.84 -17.11
N ASP A 20 28.20 -8.87 -16.34
CA ASP A 20 28.14 -8.85 -14.88
C ASP A 20 27.41 -7.59 -14.39
N ALA A 21 26.56 -7.76 -13.38
CA ALA A 21 25.89 -6.64 -12.73
C ALA A 21 26.91 -5.67 -12.13
N HIS A 22 26.59 -4.39 -12.18
CA HIS A 22 27.44 -3.30 -11.70
C HIS A 22 26.59 -2.20 -11.06
N SER A 23 27.23 -1.26 -10.37
CA SER A 23 26.50 -0.14 -9.77
C SER A 23 25.82 0.74 -10.81
N ASP A 24 24.73 1.34 -10.39
CA ASP A 24 23.83 2.22 -11.14
C ASP A 24 24.43 3.54 -11.66
N HIS A 25 25.71 3.81 -11.36
CA HIS A 25 26.40 5.04 -11.69
C HIS A 25 26.29 5.44 -13.17
N VAL A 26 26.30 6.74 -13.42
CA VAL A 26 26.21 7.31 -14.77
C VAL A 26 27.56 7.89 -15.19
N CYS A 27 28.10 7.41 -16.31
CA CYS A 27 29.29 7.99 -16.92
C CYS A 27 28.92 9.12 -17.88
N CYS A 28 29.52 10.29 -17.69
CA CYS A 28 29.44 11.45 -18.58
C CYS A 28 30.74 11.60 -19.38
N ALA A 29 30.68 12.09 -20.62
CA ALA A 29 31.91 12.27 -21.43
C ALA A 29 32.75 13.48 -20.98
N SER A 30 32.18 14.39 -20.19
CA SER A 30 32.86 15.59 -19.72
C SER A 30 32.29 16.12 -18.39
N ALA A 31 33.04 17.01 -17.75
CA ALA A 31 32.59 17.70 -16.53
C ALA A 31 31.35 18.58 -16.78
N GLU A 32 31.21 19.14 -17.98
CA GLU A 32 30.03 19.95 -18.33
C GLU A 32 28.78 19.08 -18.44
N GLU A 33 28.89 17.90 -19.06
CA GLU A 33 27.81 16.91 -19.11
C GLU A 33 27.37 16.49 -17.70
N ALA A 34 28.33 16.14 -16.84
CA ALA A 34 28.08 15.78 -15.45
C ALA A 34 27.36 16.90 -14.66
N ARG A 35 27.78 18.16 -14.86
CA ARG A 35 27.16 19.34 -14.24
C ARG A 35 25.71 19.56 -14.69
N LEU A 36 25.41 19.26 -15.96
CA LEU A 36 24.07 19.41 -16.53
C LEU A 36 23.16 18.20 -16.27
N GLY A 37 23.67 17.12 -15.66
CA GLY A 37 22.91 15.88 -15.45
C GLY A 37 22.53 15.19 -16.76
N ARG A 38 23.40 15.29 -17.78
CA ARG A 38 23.19 14.69 -19.11
C ARG A 38 24.43 13.90 -19.49
N THR A 39 24.29 12.92 -20.37
CA THR A 39 25.45 12.18 -20.89
C THR A 39 25.25 11.93 -22.38
N SER A 40 26.28 12.21 -23.18
CA SER A 40 26.32 11.81 -24.58
C SER A 40 26.72 10.34 -24.75
N LEU A 41 27.12 9.66 -23.66
CA LEU A 41 27.48 8.25 -23.63
C LEU A 41 26.25 7.34 -23.46
N ARG A 42 25.02 7.88 -23.40
CA ARG A 42 23.79 7.09 -23.40
C ARG A 42 22.83 7.57 -24.49
N GLN A 43 22.18 6.63 -25.16
CA GLN A 43 21.15 6.86 -26.17
C GLN A 43 19.90 6.06 -25.80
N SER A 44 18.78 6.73 -25.55
CA SER A 44 17.52 6.04 -25.26
C SER A 44 17.01 5.27 -26.48
N LEU A 45 16.49 4.08 -26.25
CA LEU A 45 15.72 3.30 -27.22
C LEU A 45 14.23 3.24 -26.86
N ASP A 46 13.79 3.97 -25.84
CA ASP A 46 12.38 4.10 -25.48
C ASP A 46 11.57 4.71 -26.63
N GLY A 47 10.27 4.46 -26.62
CA GLY A 47 9.34 4.92 -27.64
C GLY A 47 8.62 3.76 -28.32
N VAL A 48 8.17 4.00 -29.54
CA VAL A 48 7.38 3.04 -30.31
C VAL A 48 8.29 2.03 -31.02
N TRP A 49 8.03 0.75 -30.78
CA TRP A 49 8.70 -0.38 -31.42
C TRP A 49 7.72 -1.10 -32.35
N ARG A 50 8.23 -1.76 -33.40
CA ARG A 50 7.42 -2.71 -34.17
C ARG A 50 7.18 -3.95 -33.33
N PHE A 51 5.99 -4.53 -33.42
CA PHE A 51 5.58 -5.58 -32.49
C PHE A 51 4.64 -6.62 -33.13
N ALA A 52 4.84 -7.88 -32.75
CA ALA A 52 3.90 -8.96 -33.00
C ALA A 52 3.70 -9.79 -31.73
N TRP A 53 2.45 -10.09 -31.40
CA TRP A 53 2.08 -10.94 -30.26
C TRP A 53 1.67 -12.33 -30.76
N SER A 54 2.10 -13.36 -30.03
CA SER A 54 1.76 -14.76 -30.31
C SER A 54 1.29 -15.45 -29.04
N ARG A 55 0.23 -16.27 -29.14
CA ARG A 55 -0.34 -16.97 -27.96
C ARG A 55 0.62 -18.00 -27.34
N ARG A 56 1.46 -18.61 -28.17
CA ARG A 56 2.37 -19.68 -27.79
C ARG A 56 3.71 -19.57 -28.53
N PRO A 57 4.79 -20.18 -28.02
CA PRO A 57 6.08 -20.18 -28.68
C PRO A 57 6.04 -20.73 -30.11
N ALA A 58 5.26 -21.78 -30.39
CA ALA A 58 5.18 -22.38 -31.72
C ALA A 58 4.57 -21.47 -32.80
N ASP A 59 3.77 -20.48 -32.40
CA ASP A 59 3.04 -19.59 -33.32
C ASP A 59 3.83 -18.31 -33.66
N ARG A 60 4.94 -18.06 -32.95
CA ARG A 60 5.74 -16.84 -33.10
C ARG A 60 6.46 -16.77 -34.44
N PRO A 61 6.79 -15.56 -34.95
CA PRO A 61 7.56 -15.41 -36.17
C PRO A 61 9.04 -15.77 -35.91
N ALA A 62 9.38 -17.06 -35.82
CA ALA A 62 10.67 -17.57 -35.34
C ALA A 62 11.92 -17.06 -36.08
N ASP A 63 11.76 -16.52 -37.29
CA ASP A 63 12.83 -15.98 -38.14
C ASP A 63 12.89 -14.43 -38.15
N PHE A 64 12.09 -13.73 -37.33
CA PHE A 64 11.96 -12.26 -37.37
C PHE A 64 13.27 -11.50 -37.09
N TRP A 65 14.22 -12.16 -36.42
CA TRP A 65 15.55 -11.63 -36.12
C TRP A 65 16.45 -11.49 -37.35
N ARG A 66 16.11 -12.13 -38.49
CA ARG A 66 16.89 -12.02 -39.73
C ARG A 66 16.81 -10.61 -40.31
N GLU A 67 17.92 -10.12 -40.85
CA GLU A 67 17.99 -8.77 -41.44
C GLU A 67 17.03 -8.61 -42.65
N ASP A 68 16.79 -9.67 -43.39
CA ASP A 68 15.92 -9.69 -44.58
C ASP A 68 14.44 -9.97 -44.26
N PHE A 69 14.08 -10.14 -42.98
CA PHE A 69 12.71 -10.42 -42.59
C PHE A 69 11.81 -9.19 -42.76
N ASP A 70 10.70 -9.37 -43.47
CA ASP A 70 9.70 -8.34 -43.68
C ASP A 70 8.81 -8.13 -42.44
N THR A 71 8.97 -6.99 -41.79
CA THR A 71 8.18 -6.58 -40.61
C THR A 71 6.99 -5.69 -40.98
N ALA A 72 6.61 -5.60 -42.26
CA ALA A 72 5.44 -4.79 -42.68
C ALA A 72 4.12 -5.29 -42.06
N GLY A 73 4.03 -6.58 -41.71
CA GLY A 73 2.89 -7.16 -41.01
C GLY A 73 2.87 -6.93 -39.49
N PHE A 74 3.92 -6.34 -38.91
CA PHE A 74 3.98 -6.08 -37.47
C PHE A 74 3.19 -4.81 -37.15
N GLY A 75 2.49 -4.82 -36.01
CA GLY A 75 1.91 -3.64 -35.41
C GLY A 75 2.97 -2.82 -34.67
N THR A 76 2.52 -2.03 -33.70
CA THR A 76 3.40 -1.24 -32.85
C THR A 76 3.06 -1.40 -31.37
N ILE A 77 4.04 -1.19 -30.51
CA ILE A 77 3.90 -1.17 -29.05
C ILE A 77 4.76 -0.06 -28.45
N GLN A 78 4.32 0.53 -27.35
CA GLN A 78 5.09 1.48 -26.56
C GLN A 78 6.04 0.72 -25.62
N VAL A 79 7.30 1.15 -25.58
CA VAL A 79 8.33 0.71 -24.64
C VAL A 79 8.86 1.93 -23.87
N PRO A 80 8.93 1.92 -22.54
CA PRO A 80 8.44 0.86 -21.65
C PRO A 80 6.91 0.72 -21.61
N GLY A 81 6.43 -0.48 -21.31
CA GLY A 81 5.02 -0.79 -21.02
C GLY A 81 4.72 -2.30 -21.04
N HIS A 82 3.73 -2.72 -20.26
CA HIS A 82 3.25 -4.12 -20.29
C HIS A 82 2.44 -4.41 -21.56
N MET A 83 2.52 -5.64 -22.07
CA MET A 83 1.76 -6.09 -23.25
C MET A 83 0.25 -6.07 -22.99
N GLU A 84 -0.16 -6.53 -21.80
CA GLU A 84 -1.55 -6.68 -21.40
C GLU A 84 -2.32 -5.35 -21.35
N LEU A 85 -1.66 -4.29 -20.88
CA LEU A 85 -2.24 -2.95 -20.82
C LEU A 85 -2.27 -2.24 -22.18
N GLN A 86 -1.65 -2.84 -23.21
CA GLN A 86 -1.63 -2.34 -24.58
C GLN A 86 -2.50 -3.18 -25.52
N GLY A 87 -3.39 -4.01 -24.95
CA GLY A 87 -4.40 -4.77 -25.68
C GLY A 87 -3.95 -6.17 -26.12
N TYR A 88 -2.87 -6.72 -25.55
CA TYR A 88 -2.34 -8.04 -25.92
C TYR A 88 -2.30 -9.01 -24.74
N GLY A 89 -2.82 -10.22 -24.91
CA GLY A 89 -2.83 -11.23 -23.85
C GLY A 89 -3.93 -11.00 -22.80
N GLN A 90 -3.80 -11.69 -21.67
CA GLN A 90 -4.79 -11.72 -20.60
C GLN A 90 -4.18 -11.12 -19.32
N ILE A 91 -4.88 -10.11 -18.76
CA ILE A 91 -4.63 -9.59 -17.42
C ILE A 91 -5.16 -10.60 -16.41
N GLN A 92 -4.40 -10.87 -15.36
CA GLN A 92 -4.80 -11.76 -14.28
C GLN A 92 -4.23 -11.26 -12.97
N TYR A 93 -5.05 -11.20 -11.93
CA TYR A 93 -4.60 -11.04 -10.55
C TYR A 93 -4.77 -12.37 -9.80
N ILE A 94 -3.72 -12.80 -9.11
CA ILE A 94 -3.71 -14.00 -8.29
C ILE A 94 -2.66 -13.85 -7.18
N ASN A 95 -3.04 -14.25 -5.96
CA ASN A 95 -2.23 -14.19 -4.76
C ASN A 95 -1.30 -15.42 -4.70
N THR A 96 -1.66 -16.44 -3.91
CA THR A 96 -0.76 -17.56 -3.58
C THR A 96 -0.66 -18.65 -4.65
N LEU A 97 -1.62 -18.72 -5.58
CA LEU A 97 -1.67 -19.78 -6.57
C LEU A 97 -0.94 -19.37 -7.84
N TYR A 98 -0.23 -20.31 -8.45
CA TYR A 98 0.37 -20.04 -9.76
C TYR A 98 -0.71 -19.83 -10.83
N PRO A 99 -0.49 -18.92 -11.79
CA PRO A 99 -1.45 -18.58 -12.85
C PRO A 99 -1.99 -19.74 -13.71
N TRP A 100 -1.28 -20.87 -13.77
CA TRP A 100 -1.65 -22.05 -14.55
C TRP A 100 -2.33 -23.14 -13.72
N ASP A 101 -2.51 -22.94 -12.41
CA ASP A 101 -3.26 -23.88 -11.58
C ASP A 101 -4.69 -24.06 -12.15
N GLY A 102 -5.24 -25.28 -12.05
CA GLY A 102 -6.48 -25.66 -12.72
C GLY A 102 -6.45 -25.73 -14.25
N HIS A 103 -5.46 -25.11 -14.93
CA HIS A 103 -5.31 -25.07 -16.38
C HIS A 103 -4.28 -26.07 -16.91
N ALA A 104 -3.19 -26.30 -16.19
CA ALA A 104 -2.14 -27.24 -16.54
C ALA A 104 -1.53 -27.91 -15.30
N ALA A 105 -1.25 -29.21 -15.41
CA ALA A 105 -0.57 -29.97 -14.35
C ALA A 105 0.95 -29.83 -14.48
N LEU A 106 1.49 -28.68 -14.05
CA LEU A 106 2.92 -28.38 -14.11
C LEU A 106 3.62 -28.61 -12.76
N ARG A 107 4.92 -28.90 -12.80
CA ARG A 107 5.83 -28.82 -11.64
C ARG A 107 7.07 -28.01 -11.99
N PRO A 108 7.74 -27.36 -11.01
CA PRO A 108 8.99 -26.68 -11.30
C PRO A 108 10.01 -27.64 -11.94
N PRO A 109 10.73 -27.23 -13.00
CA PRO A 109 10.75 -25.92 -13.68
C PRO A 109 9.89 -25.86 -14.97
N GLU A 110 8.89 -26.71 -15.13
CA GLU A 110 8.07 -26.81 -16.35
C GLU A 110 7.28 -25.52 -16.64
N ILE A 111 7.00 -25.29 -17.92
CA ILE A 111 6.05 -24.25 -18.39
C ILE A 111 4.96 -24.88 -19.24
N ASN A 112 3.84 -24.17 -19.39
CA ASN A 112 2.83 -24.54 -20.37
C ASN A 112 3.24 -24.03 -21.76
N TRP A 113 3.85 -24.89 -22.58
CA TRP A 113 4.18 -24.58 -23.98
C TRP A 113 2.95 -24.25 -24.84
N GLU A 114 1.78 -24.72 -24.41
CA GLU A 114 0.50 -24.46 -25.04
C GLU A 114 -0.17 -23.16 -24.56
N ASP A 115 0.44 -22.46 -23.61
CA ASP A 115 -0.01 -21.17 -23.09
C ASP A 115 1.14 -20.36 -22.48
N CYS A 116 2.10 -20.00 -23.34
CA CYS A 116 3.20 -19.11 -23.02
C CYS A 116 3.21 -17.98 -24.06
N PRO A 117 2.46 -16.89 -23.82
CA PRO A 117 2.44 -15.74 -24.71
C PRO A 117 3.84 -15.18 -24.99
N VAL A 118 4.07 -14.77 -26.23
CA VAL A 118 5.35 -14.27 -26.72
C VAL A 118 5.17 -12.93 -27.43
N GLY A 119 5.99 -11.95 -27.05
CA GLY A 119 6.11 -10.66 -27.73
C GLY A 119 7.38 -10.60 -28.57
N SER A 120 7.24 -10.38 -29.89
CA SER A 120 8.35 -10.15 -30.82
C SER A 120 8.49 -8.67 -31.11
N TYR A 121 9.52 -8.03 -30.55
CA TYR A 121 9.79 -6.59 -30.63
C TYR A 121 10.92 -6.30 -31.62
N VAL A 122 10.78 -5.25 -32.44
CA VAL A 122 11.82 -4.79 -33.36
C VAL A 122 12.01 -3.28 -33.26
N ARG A 123 13.27 -2.87 -33.03
CA ARG A 123 13.70 -1.47 -33.04
C ARG A 123 14.83 -1.26 -34.02
N GLU A 124 14.65 -0.27 -34.88
CA GLU A 124 15.70 0.20 -35.79
C GLU A 124 16.30 1.50 -35.24
N PHE A 125 17.62 1.62 -35.32
CA PHE A 125 18.34 2.78 -34.80
C PHE A 125 19.68 3.03 -35.53
N ASP A 126 20.09 4.30 -35.53
CA ASP A 126 21.45 4.74 -35.84
C ASP A 126 22.13 5.12 -34.53
N LEU A 127 23.46 4.96 -34.45
CA LEU A 127 24.20 5.35 -33.25
C LEU A 127 24.28 6.88 -33.15
N ASP A 128 23.99 7.40 -31.97
CA ASP A 128 24.23 8.81 -31.66
C ASP A 128 25.74 9.13 -31.74
N PRO A 129 26.12 10.37 -32.08
CA PRO A 129 27.52 10.75 -32.25
C PRO A 129 28.43 10.40 -31.06
N GLY A 130 27.89 10.46 -29.84
CA GLY A 130 28.64 10.14 -28.62
C GLY A 130 28.99 8.66 -28.45
N LEU A 131 28.37 7.76 -29.21
CA LEU A 131 28.62 6.31 -29.17
C LEU A 131 29.58 5.82 -30.26
N LEU A 132 29.84 6.64 -31.28
CA LEU A 132 30.66 6.24 -32.42
C LEU A 132 32.10 5.91 -32.00
N GLY A 133 32.62 4.78 -32.49
CA GLY A 133 33.98 4.32 -32.21
C GLY A 133 34.20 3.81 -30.77
N LYS A 134 33.15 3.66 -29.96
CA LYS A 134 33.21 3.09 -28.61
C LYS A 134 32.78 1.64 -28.60
N ARG A 135 33.05 0.94 -27.48
CA ARG A 135 32.36 -0.31 -27.20
C ARG A 135 30.92 0.02 -26.81
N VAL A 136 29.94 -0.54 -27.52
CA VAL A 136 28.53 -0.20 -27.34
C VAL A 136 27.82 -1.36 -26.67
N CYS A 137 27.13 -1.08 -25.59
CA CYS A 137 26.29 -2.02 -24.86
C CYS A 137 24.82 -1.58 -24.94
N VAL A 138 23.90 -2.51 -24.75
CA VAL A 138 22.48 -2.22 -24.50
C VAL A 138 22.14 -2.65 -23.09
N SER A 139 21.32 -1.84 -22.42
CA SER A 139 20.75 -2.13 -21.11
C SER A 139 19.23 -2.20 -21.20
N PHE A 140 18.67 -3.31 -20.74
CA PHE A 140 17.24 -3.47 -20.50
C PHE A 140 17.00 -3.37 -19.00
N GLN A 141 16.32 -2.32 -18.54
CA GLN A 141 16.17 -2.05 -17.11
C GLN A 141 15.10 -2.91 -16.41
N GLY A 142 14.28 -3.65 -17.18
CA GLY A 142 13.25 -4.56 -16.68
C GLY A 142 12.43 -5.16 -17.82
N VAL A 143 12.41 -6.49 -17.90
CA VAL A 143 11.70 -7.27 -18.92
C VAL A 143 11.04 -8.46 -18.26
N GLU A 144 9.71 -8.53 -18.31
CA GLU A 144 8.92 -9.57 -17.64
C GLU A 144 8.48 -10.65 -18.67
N GLN A 145 8.85 -11.93 -18.58
CA GLN A 145 9.64 -12.59 -17.53
C GLN A 145 11.00 -13.13 -18.00
N ALA A 146 11.14 -13.49 -19.28
CA ALA A 146 12.42 -13.90 -19.87
C ALA A 146 12.52 -13.45 -21.33
N PHE A 147 13.73 -13.19 -21.83
CA PHE A 147 13.88 -12.75 -23.22
C PHE A 147 15.15 -13.18 -23.92
N PHE A 148 15.05 -13.25 -25.25
CA PHE A 148 16.16 -13.46 -26.16
C PHE A 148 16.44 -12.20 -26.97
N LEU A 149 17.71 -11.95 -27.28
CA LEU A 149 18.18 -10.74 -27.94
C LEU A 149 18.98 -11.05 -29.21
N TRP A 150 18.68 -10.34 -30.29
CA TRP A 150 19.47 -10.35 -31.52
C TRP A 150 19.75 -8.93 -32.01
N LEU A 151 20.90 -8.76 -32.65
CA LEU A 151 21.28 -7.53 -33.35
C LEU A 151 21.78 -7.90 -34.74
N ASN A 152 21.21 -7.27 -35.78
CA ASN A 152 21.65 -7.41 -37.16
C ASN A 152 21.81 -8.90 -37.58
N GLY A 153 20.76 -9.71 -37.34
CA GLY A 153 20.76 -11.13 -37.69
C GLY A 153 21.63 -12.05 -36.82
N ARG A 154 22.25 -11.53 -35.76
CA ARG A 154 23.13 -12.30 -34.86
C ARG A 154 22.52 -12.41 -33.47
N PHE A 155 22.53 -13.62 -32.92
CA PHE A 155 22.15 -13.86 -31.53
C PHE A 155 23.15 -13.20 -30.58
N VAL A 156 22.64 -12.41 -29.65
CA VAL A 156 23.42 -11.68 -28.65
C VAL A 156 23.36 -12.41 -27.32
N GLY A 157 22.17 -12.69 -26.79
CA GLY A 157 22.05 -13.27 -25.44
C GLY A 157 20.62 -13.60 -25.00
N TYR A 158 20.52 -14.09 -23.76
CA TYR A 158 19.30 -14.46 -23.05
C TYR A 158 19.39 -13.99 -21.60
N ALA A 159 18.26 -13.60 -20.99
CA ALA A 159 18.19 -13.28 -19.57
C ALA A 159 16.79 -13.55 -18.96
N GLU A 160 16.81 -13.90 -17.69
CA GLU A 160 15.70 -13.90 -16.73
C GLU A 160 15.94 -12.83 -15.63
N ASP A 161 15.09 -12.82 -14.59
CA ASP A 161 14.98 -11.78 -13.54
C ASP A 161 14.37 -10.48 -14.06
N SER A 162 13.06 -10.34 -13.82
CA SER A 162 12.25 -9.26 -14.38
C SER A 162 12.62 -7.86 -13.88
N PHE A 163 13.22 -7.74 -12.68
CA PHE A 163 13.31 -6.47 -11.94
C PHE A 163 14.72 -5.92 -11.77
N THR A 164 15.74 -6.61 -12.26
CA THR A 164 17.12 -6.08 -12.33
C THR A 164 17.58 -5.87 -13.78
N PRO A 165 18.52 -4.94 -14.04
CA PRO A 165 18.98 -4.68 -15.40
C PRO A 165 19.68 -5.88 -16.06
N SER A 166 19.45 -6.04 -17.36
CA SER A 166 20.16 -7.00 -18.20
C SER A 166 20.94 -6.30 -19.32
N ASP A 167 22.26 -6.38 -19.21
CA ASP A 167 23.20 -5.69 -20.09
C ASP A 167 23.90 -6.62 -21.07
N PHE A 168 24.12 -6.19 -22.31
CA PHE A 168 24.80 -6.99 -23.33
C PHE A 168 25.78 -6.16 -24.17
N ASP A 169 26.96 -6.73 -24.47
CA ASP A 169 27.93 -6.12 -25.40
C ASP A 169 27.47 -6.30 -26.85
N LEU A 170 27.15 -5.18 -27.53
CA LEU A 170 26.72 -5.14 -28.92
C LEU A 170 27.86 -4.85 -29.89
N THR A 171 29.04 -4.50 -29.39
CA THR A 171 30.21 -4.08 -30.19
C THR A 171 30.52 -5.02 -31.36
N PRO A 172 30.45 -6.36 -31.22
CA PRO A 172 30.77 -7.27 -32.33
C PRO A 172 29.79 -7.20 -33.52
N TYR A 173 28.60 -6.64 -33.32
CA TYR A 173 27.49 -6.72 -34.30
C TYR A 173 26.92 -5.35 -34.69
N VAL A 174 27.15 -4.32 -33.88
CA VAL A 174 26.61 -2.97 -34.10
C VAL A 174 27.34 -2.25 -35.25
N ARG A 175 26.58 -1.43 -35.97
CA ARG A 175 27.01 -0.60 -37.09
C ARG A 175 26.78 0.86 -36.73
N GLU A 176 27.38 1.80 -37.45
CA GLU A 176 27.09 3.22 -37.24
C GLU A 176 25.63 3.56 -37.57
N LYS A 177 25.07 2.90 -38.59
CA LYS A 177 23.71 3.13 -39.09
C LYS A 177 23.02 1.85 -39.50
N GLY A 178 21.70 1.89 -39.55
CA GLY A 178 20.84 0.82 -40.04
C GLY A 178 20.89 -0.42 -39.15
N ASN A 179 20.97 -0.23 -37.83
CA ASN A 179 20.91 -1.34 -36.89
C ASN A 179 19.46 -1.79 -36.70
N ARG A 180 19.27 -3.10 -36.54
CA ARG A 180 18.01 -3.70 -36.15
C ARG A 180 18.21 -4.56 -34.90
N LEU A 181 17.63 -4.12 -33.79
CA LEU A 181 17.50 -4.88 -32.55
C LEU A 181 16.20 -5.67 -32.58
N CYS A 182 16.28 -6.97 -32.30
CA CYS A 182 15.12 -7.85 -32.19
C CYS A 182 15.11 -8.49 -30.81
N VAL A 183 13.96 -8.44 -30.13
CA VAL A 183 13.78 -8.98 -28.78
C VAL A 183 12.57 -9.89 -28.78
N GLU A 184 12.73 -11.10 -28.24
CA GLU A 184 11.65 -12.07 -28.09
C GLU A 184 11.40 -12.29 -26.61
N VAL A 185 10.28 -11.78 -26.08
CA VAL A 185 9.93 -11.81 -24.66
C VAL A 185 8.88 -12.89 -24.42
N TYR A 186 9.12 -13.74 -23.44
CA TYR A 186 8.26 -14.85 -23.03
C TYR A 186 7.60 -14.54 -21.69
N LYS A 187 6.28 -14.74 -21.61
CA LYS A 187 5.52 -14.58 -20.36
C LYS A 187 5.82 -15.67 -19.33
N ARG A 188 6.33 -16.84 -19.75
CA ARG A 188 6.64 -17.96 -18.85
C ARG A 188 8.05 -18.49 -19.08
N SER A 189 8.78 -18.72 -17.98
CA SER A 189 10.03 -19.47 -17.94
C SER A 189 10.21 -20.16 -16.58
N SER A 190 11.39 -20.72 -16.29
CA SER A 190 11.72 -21.21 -14.94
C SER A 190 11.58 -20.12 -13.89
N ALA A 191 11.89 -18.86 -14.23
CA ALA A 191 11.72 -17.71 -13.33
C ALA A 191 10.29 -17.51 -12.85
N SER A 192 9.27 -17.91 -13.63
CA SER A 192 7.86 -17.78 -13.24
C SER A 192 7.52 -18.52 -11.94
N TRP A 193 8.29 -19.53 -11.55
CA TRP A 193 8.10 -20.27 -10.30
C TRP A 193 8.61 -19.50 -9.07
N ILE A 194 9.47 -18.50 -9.28
CA ILE A 194 10.12 -17.71 -8.21
C ILE A 194 9.83 -16.20 -8.36
N GLU A 195 8.78 -15.86 -9.11
CA GLU A 195 8.17 -14.54 -9.26
C GLU A 195 6.65 -14.65 -9.01
N ASP A 196 6.31 -15.21 -7.85
CA ASP A 196 4.96 -15.54 -7.42
C ASP A 196 4.30 -14.52 -6.49
N GLN A 197 4.73 -13.25 -6.57
CA GLN A 197 4.21 -12.16 -5.74
C GLN A 197 2.69 -12.01 -5.84
N ASP A 198 2.06 -11.59 -4.73
CA ASP A 198 0.65 -11.17 -4.67
C ASP A 198 0.39 -9.88 -5.45
N PHE A 199 0.33 -10.00 -6.77
CA PHE A 199 0.13 -8.88 -7.69
C PHE A 199 -0.48 -9.30 -9.05
N PHE A 200 -0.77 -8.31 -9.89
CA PHE A 200 -1.18 -8.55 -11.27
C PHE A 200 -0.06 -9.20 -12.11
N ARG A 201 -0.39 -10.19 -12.95
CA ARG A 201 0.59 -10.95 -13.75
C ARG A 201 0.69 -10.40 -15.16
N PHE A 202 1.75 -9.65 -15.44
CA PHE A 202 1.99 -9.01 -16.73
C PHE A 202 3.16 -9.67 -17.49
N SER A 203 3.48 -9.12 -18.65
CA SER A 203 4.69 -9.43 -19.41
C SER A 203 5.08 -8.28 -20.34
N GLY A 204 6.31 -8.28 -20.83
CA GLY A 204 6.84 -7.28 -21.76
C GLY A 204 8.01 -6.45 -21.21
N ILE A 205 8.46 -5.48 -22.01
CA ILE A 205 9.56 -4.58 -21.66
C ILE A 205 8.97 -3.39 -20.88
N PHE A 206 8.92 -3.48 -19.55
CA PHE A 206 8.16 -2.55 -18.70
C PHE A 206 9.01 -1.45 -18.04
N ARG A 207 10.35 -1.50 -18.18
CA ARG A 207 11.26 -0.40 -17.84
C ARG A 207 12.13 -0.02 -19.04
N SER A 208 12.79 1.14 -18.94
CA SER A 208 13.52 1.75 -20.06
C SER A 208 14.57 0.84 -20.70
N VAL A 209 14.81 1.08 -21.98
CA VAL A 209 15.89 0.48 -22.77
C VAL A 209 16.79 1.58 -23.30
N PHE A 210 18.10 1.42 -23.16
CA PHE A 210 19.06 2.38 -23.71
C PHE A 210 20.37 1.72 -24.13
N LEU A 211 21.05 2.35 -25.09
CA LEU A 211 22.43 2.05 -25.42
C LEU A 211 23.36 2.88 -24.53
N TYR A 212 24.52 2.34 -24.22
CA TYR A 212 25.59 3.11 -23.61
C TYR A 212 26.97 2.76 -24.20
N GLY A 213 27.84 3.76 -24.26
CA GLY A 213 29.17 3.65 -24.87
C GLY A 213 30.26 3.63 -23.81
N LYS A 214 31.07 2.56 -23.77
CA LYS A 214 32.26 2.45 -22.92
C LYS A 214 33.46 3.07 -23.65
N PRO A 215 34.08 4.14 -23.12
CA PRO A 215 35.34 4.67 -23.64
C PRO A 215 36.49 3.65 -23.51
N ALA A 216 37.68 3.99 -24.04
CA ALA A 216 38.85 3.10 -23.99
C ALA A 216 39.35 2.83 -22.56
N VAL A 217 39.10 3.77 -21.65
CA VAL A 217 39.22 3.60 -20.20
C VAL A 217 37.85 3.84 -19.61
N HIS A 218 37.31 2.85 -18.89
CA HIS A 218 35.94 2.88 -18.40
C HIS A 218 35.87 2.30 -16.99
N LEU A 219 35.14 2.97 -16.11
CA LEU A 219 34.74 2.54 -14.79
C LEU A 219 33.53 1.62 -14.95
N ALA A 220 33.79 0.32 -14.91
CA ALA A 220 32.78 -0.71 -15.07
C ALA A 220 32.00 -0.98 -13.77
N ASP A 221 32.59 -0.71 -12.60
CA ASP A 221 31.90 -0.81 -11.31
C ASP A 221 32.47 0.20 -10.30
N LEU A 222 31.59 0.72 -9.44
CA LEU A 222 31.88 1.69 -8.40
C LEU A 222 31.24 1.27 -7.09
N TRP A 223 32.04 1.18 -6.02
CA TRP A 223 31.54 1.11 -4.65
C TRP A 223 32.15 2.19 -3.76
N LEU A 224 31.31 3.08 -3.25
CA LEU A 224 31.61 4.11 -2.25
C LEU A 224 31.22 3.58 -0.86
N GLN A 225 32.22 3.25 -0.05
CA GLN A 225 32.01 2.80 1.32
C GLN A 225 32.18 3.98 2.26
N ALA A 226 31.08 4.72 2.46
CA ALA A 226 31.00 5.88 3.34
C ALA A 226 30.49 5.45 4.74
N GLY A 227 31.38 5.46 5.74
CA GLY A 227 31.07 5.12 7.13
C GLY A 227 31.23 6.30 8.07
N LEU A 228 30.67 6.19 9.28
CA LEU A 228 30.78 7.19 10.34
C LEU A 228 31.41 6.58 11.60
N GLU A 229 32.34 7.28 12.23
CA GLU A 229 32.97 6.83 13.48
C GLU A 229 32.08 7.03 14.71
N GLU A 230 32.52 6.53 15.87
CA GLU A 230 31.73 6.56 17.11
C GLU A 230 31.39 7.97 17.61
N ASP A 231 32.20 8.97 17.21
CA ASP A 231 32.01 10.38 17.55
C ASP A 231 30.86 11.05 16.78
N ASN A 232 30.28 10.34 15.79
CA ASN A 232 29.26 10.84 14.86
C ASN A 232 29.65 12.13 14.13
N SER A 233 30.95 12.38 13.96
CA SER A 233 31.47 13.61 13.35
C SER A 233 32.61 13.35 12.38
N THR A 234 33.28 12.21 12.52
CA THR A 234 34.35 11.79 11.61
C THR A 234 33.80 10.80 10.59
N GLY A 235 33.75 11.23 9.33
CA GLY A 235 33.38 10.38 8.20
C GLY A 235 34.59 9.63 7.64
N THR A 236 34.38 8.40 7.20
CA THR A 236 35.37 7.58 6.49
C THR A 236 34.86 7.23 5.11
N LEU A 237 35.71 7.32 4.08
CA LEU A 237 35.34 6.97 2.71
C LEU A 237 36.42 6.07 2.10
N SER A 238 36.04 4.89 1.62
CA SER A 238 36.89 4.05 0.78
C SER A 238 36.21 3.79 -0.56
N LEU A 239 37.00 3.69 -1.63
CA LEU A 239 36.49 3.42 -2.96
C LEU A 239 37.01 2.07 -3.45
N ARG A 240 36.11 1.22 -3.94
CA ARG A 240 36.45 0.03 -4.73
C ARG A 240 35.96 0.23 -6.16
N LEU A 241 36.88 0.18 -7.12
CA LEU A 241 36.63 0.48 -8.53
C LEU A 241 36.99 -0.72 -9.40
N LEU A 242 36.20 -1.01 -10.43
CA LEU A 242 36.60 -1.89 -11.53
C LEU A 242 36.88 -1.03 -12.76
N LEU A 243 38.14 -0.93 -13.17
CA LEU A 243 38.54 -0.18 -14.37
C LEU A 243 38.83 -1.14 -15.53
N GLU A 244 38.12 -0.98 -16.64
CA GLU A 244 38.48 -1.53 -17.93
C GLU A 244 39.46 -0.57 -18.63
N GLY A 245 40.68 -1.02 -18.95
CA GLY A 245 41.72 -0.18 -19.54
C GLY A 245 42.76 0.32 -18.52
N GLN A 246 43.62 1.27 -18.93
CA GLN A 246 44.66 1.83 -18.06
C GLN A 246 44.58 3.36 -18.03
N GLY A 247 44.39 3.92 -16.83
CA GLY A 247 44.24 5.35 -16.62
C GLY A 247 44.52 5.78 -15.19
N THR A 248 44.28 7.06 -14.89
CA THR A 248 44.31 7.64 -13.55
C THR A 248 42.90 8.05 -13.12
N VAL A 249 42.68 8.12 -11.81
CA VAL A 249 41.39 8.53 -11.24
C VAL A 249 41.62 9.72 -10.31
N HIS A 250 40.84 10.77 -10.52
CA HIS A 250 40.83 11.96 -9.68
C HIS A 250 39.47 12.08 -8.99
N MET A 251 39.45 12.41 -7.70
CA MET A 251 38.23 12.57 -6.92
C MET A 251 38.07 14.01 -6.44
N ALA A 252 36.87 14.55 -6.60
CA ALA A 252 36.40 15.70 -5.85
C ALA A 252 35.23 15.27 -4.94
N LEU A 253 35.34 15.53 -3.64
CA LEU A 253 34.28 15.34 -2.65
C LEU A 253 33.76 16.71 -2.21
N THR A 254 32.47 16.96 -2.40
CA THR A 254 31.86 18.24 -2.06
C THR A 254 30.57 18.07 -1.26
N HIS A 255 30.24 19.08 -0.47
CA HIS A 255 29.01 19.17 0.29
C HIS A 255 28.36 20.54 0.06
N PRO A 256 27.04 20.64 -0.15
CA PRO A 256 26.36 21.91 -0.44
C PRO A 256 26.66 23.01 0.58
N ALA A 257 26.74 22.66 1.87
CA ALA A 257 26.99 23.63 2.95
C ALA A 257 28.47 23.75 3.39
N GLN A 258 29.34 22.81 3.04
CA GLN A 258 30.74 22.80 3.52
C GLN A 258 31.76 23.09 2.40
N GLY A 259 31.32 23.11 1.13
CA GLY A 259 32.19 23.29 -0.02
C GLY A 259 32.98 22.02 -0.35
N THR A 260 34.22 22.18 -0.81
CA THR A 260 35.10 21.06 -1.18
C THR A 260 35.82 20.50 0.05
N LEU A 261 35.63 19.22 0.32
CA LEU A 261 36.33 18.48 1.39
C LEU A 261 37.60 17.80 0.89
N PHE A 262 37.60 17.34 -0.36
CA PHE A 262 38.74 16.72 -1.01
C PHE A 262 38.73 17.03 -2.49
N ASP A 263 39.92 17.24 -3.06
CA ASP A 263 40.15 17.46 -4.48
C ASP A 263 41.56 17.00 -4.80
N GLY A 264 41.70 15.84 -5.44
CA GLY A 264 43.01 15.27 -5.74
C GLY A 264 42.98 13.94 -6.48
N GLU A 265 44.15 13.57 -7.02
CA GLU A 265 44.38 12.27 -7.64
C GLU A 265 44.36 11.15 -6.59
N LEU A 266 43.75 10.01 -6.93
CA LEU A 266 43.62 8.86 -6.04
C LEU A 266 44.80 7.90 -6.20
N GLU A 267 45.40 7.53 -5.08
CA GLU A 267 46.25 6.35 -5.01
C GLU A 267 45.36 5.09 -4.95
N MET A 268 45.46 4.26 -5.99
CA MET A 268 44.66 3.06 -6.14
C MET A 268 45.53 1.81 -6.04
N LEU A 269 45.21 0.92 -5.08
CA LEU A 269 45.93 -0.32 -4.82
C LEU A 269 45.20 -1.52 -5.43
N PRO A 270 45.89 -2.53 -6.00
CA PRO A 270 45.23 -3.72 -6.54
C PRO A 270 44.49 -4.55 -5.47
N GLU A 271 43.25 -4.95 -5.77
CA GLU A 271 42.41 -5.84 -4.96
C GLU A 271 41.74 -6.89 -5.88
N GLY A 272 42.49 -7.94 -6.24
CA GLY A 272 42.02 -8.91 -7.24
C GLY A 272 41.86 -8.24 -8.61
N ASN A 273 40.63 -8.27 -9.16
CA ASN A 273 40.29 -7.54 -10.40
C ASN A 273 39.90 -6.07 -10.14
N TYR A 274 39.72 -5.68 -8.88
CA TYR A 274 39.36 -4.34 -8.49
C TYR A 274 40.58 -3.51 -8.10
N LEU A 275 40.36 -2.22 -7.96
CA LEU A 275 41.27 -1.25 -7.37
C LEU A 275 40.62 -0.68 -6.10
N ARG A 276 41.40 -0.55 -5.03
CA ARG A 276 40.95 -0.09 -3.72
C ARG A 276 41.75 1.15 -3.29
N SER A 277 41.06 2.20 -2.86
CA SER A 277 41.72 3.34 -2.22
C SER A 277 42.06 3.01 -0.75
N PRO A 278 43.10 3.64 -0.16
CA PRO A 278 43.17 3.81 1.27
C PRO A 278 41.91 4.53 1.81
N PRO A 279 41.54 4.33 3.08
CA PRO A 279 40.42 5.05 3.68
C PRO A 279 40.76 6.53 3.88
N PHE A 280 39.94 7.41 3.31
CA PHE A 280 39.95 8.84 3.60
C PHE A 280 39.21 9.10 4.90
N ARG A 281 39.68 10.09 5.68
CA ARG A 281 39.02 10.55 6.91
C ARG A 281 38.66 12.03 6.77
N PHE A 282 37.43 12.38 7.11
CA PHE A 282 36.89 13.73 7.03
C PHE A 282 36.32 14.14 8.38
N GLU A 283 36.92 15.15 8.99
CA GLU A 283 36.46 15.73 10.25
C GLU A 283 35.22 16.61 10.04
N LYS A 284 34.32 16.65 11.03
CA LYS A 284 33.11 17.49 11.04
C LYS A 284 32.15 17.21 9.88
N VAL A 285 32.06 15.96 9.45
CA VAL A 285 31.03 15.49 8.54
C VAL A 285 29.65 15.59 9.21
N ARG A 286 28.62 15.83 8.40
CA ARG A 286 27.23 15.77 8.84
C ARG A 286 26.67 14.37 8.51
N PRO A 287 26.09 13.67 9.49
CA PRO A 287 25.58 12.33 9.28
C PRO A 287 24.29 12.35 8.45
N TRP A 288 24.05 11.26 7.72
CA TRP A 288 22.79 11.00 7.04
C TRP A 288 21.83 10.26 7.98
N ASP A 289 20.60 10.74 8.09
CA ASP A 289 19.44 10.08 8.70
C ASP A 289 18.11 10.66 8.13
N HIS A 290 16.96 10.21 8.62
CA HIS A 290 15.65 10.67 8.16
C HIS A 290 15.40 12.17 8.35
N GLY A 291 15.79 12.72 9.50
CA GLY A 291 15.60 14.14 9.78
C GLY A 291 16.66 15.02 9.09
N HIS A 292 17.82 14.44 8.78
CA HIS A 292 18.96 15.12 8.18
C HIS A 292 19.55 14.27 7.04
N PRO A 293 18.92 14.22 5.85
CA PRO A 293 19.41 13.44 4.72
C PRO A 293 20.61 14.11 4.03
N GLU A 294 21.70 14.30 4.77
CA GLU A 294 22.90 15.01 4.31
C GLU A 294 23.67 14.17 3.29
N LEU A 295 23.78 14.68 2.06
CA LEU A 295 24.45 14.03 0.94
C LEU A 295 25.70 14.79 0.49
N TYR A 296 26.73 14.02 0.17
CA TYR A 296 27.99 14.48 -0.36
C TYR A 296 28.13 14.02 -1.81
N ARG A 297 28.51 14.95 -2.69
CA ARG A 297 28.76 14.66 -4.11
C ARG A 297 30.20 14.22 -4.28
N VAL A 298 30.40 12.95 -4.63
CA VAL A 298 31.66 12.40 -5.15
C VAL A 298 31.66 12.57 -6.66
N THR A 299 32.67 13.24 -7.21
CA THR A 299 32.90 13.33 -8.65
C THR A 299 34.21 12.65 -8.99
N LEU A 300 34.15 11.52 -9.69
CA LEU A 300 35.33 10.83 -10.20
C LEU A 300 35.61 11.27 -11.63
N THR A 301 36.84 11.69 -11.92
CA THR A 301 37.32 11.96 -13.27
C THR A 301 38.33 10.90 -13.65
N VAL A 302 37.99 10.07 -14.63
CA VAL A 302 38.85 9.01 -15.14
C VAL A 302 39.56 9.53 -16.38
N SER A 303 40.89 9.48 -16.37
CA SER A 303 41.72 9.98 -17.47
C SER A 303 42.62 8.90 -18.05
N GLN A 304 42.89 8.99 -19.34
CA GLN A 304 43.88 8.15 -20.01
C GLN A 304 45.31 8.52 -19.56
N LYS A 305 46.29 7.68 -19.89
CA LYS A 305 47.71 7.92 -19.58
C LYS A 305 48.28 9.22 -20.15
N ASP A 306 47.69 9.76 -21.21
CA ASP A 306 48.08 11.04 -21.81
C ASP A 306 47.41 12.27 -21.16
N GLY A 307 46.60 12.06 -20.12
CA GLY A 307 45.86 13.10 -19.41
C GLY A 307 44.50 13.46 -20.03
N THR A 308 44.09 12.80 -21.12
CA THR A 308 42.78 13.02 -21.73
C THR A 308 41.68 12.43 -20.84
N VAL A 309 40.69 13.24 -20.47
CA VAL A 309 39.50 12.77 -19.73
C VAL A 309 38.74 11.76 -20.59
N ALA A 310 38.55 10.55 -20.06
CA ALA A 310 37.76 9.50 -20.69
C ALA A 310 36.29 9.62 -20.29
N GLU A 311 36.03 9.85 -19.00
CA GLU A 311 34.69 9.99 -18.44
C GLU A 311 34.71 10.68 -17.06
N VAL A 312 33.57 11.22 -16.67
CA VAL A 312 33.30 11.86 -15.38
C VAL A 312 32.07 11.23 -14.75
N ILE A 313 32.16 10.78 -13.51
CA ILE A 313 31.11 10.06 -12.78
C ILE A 313 30.71 10.87 -11.55
N PRO A 314 29.58 11.60 -11.60
CA PRO A 314 28.99 12.20 -10.41
C PRO A 314 28.14 11.16 -9.65
N TYR A 315 28.36 11.05 -8.35
CA TYR A 315 27.58 10.17 -7.47
C TYR A 315 27.36 10.82 -6.10
N ASP A 316 26.14 10.70 -5.55
CA ASP A 316 25.82 11.20 -4.21
C ASP A 316 25.91 10.07 -3.18
N THR A 317 26.57 10.33 -2.05
CA THR A 317 26.70 9.39 -0.93
C THR A 317 26.45 10.11 0.40
N GLY A 318 25.93 9.40 1.40
CA GLY A 318 25.82 9.90 2.77
C GLY A 318 26.75 9.16 3.72
N PHE A 319 27.15 9.79 4.82
CA PHE A 319 27.92 9.13 5.88
C PHE A 319 26.98 8.71 7.00
N ARG A 320 26.96 7.42 7.32
CA ARG A 320 26.20 6.90 8.46
C ARG A 320 26.95 5.74 9.13
N ARG A 321 26.50 5.38 10.33
CA ARG A 321 26.88 4.13 11.00
C ARG A 321 25.62 3.36 11.35
N PHE A 322 25.52 2.14 10.85
CA PHE A 322 24.43 1.23 11.18
C PHE A 322 25.00 -0.02 11.85
N GLU A 323 24.50 -0.34 13.04
CA GLU A 323 25.05 -1.43 13.85
C GLU A 323 23.94 -2.18 14.61
N LEU A 324 24.15 -3.49 14.78
CA LEU A 324 23.34 -4.32 15.68
C LEU A 324 24.12 -4.51 16.98
N LYS A 325 23.64 -3.90 18.08
CA LYS A 325 24.32 -3.88 19.38
C LYS A 325 23.35 -4.21 20.50
N ASP A 326 23.71 -5.21 21.31
CA ASP A 326 22.90 -5.67 22.46
C ASP A 326 21.43 -5.99 22.11
N GLY A 327 21.21 -6.51 20.90
CA GLY A 327 19.88 -6.86 20.39
C GLY A 327 19.06 -5.65 19.90
N LEU A 328 19.70 -4.51 19.65
CA LEU A 328 19.09 -3.29 19.10
C LEU A 328 19.80 -2.86 17.81
N MET A 329 19.01 -2.49 16.80
CA MET A 329 19.50 -1.81 15.61
C MET A 329 19.70 -0.33 15.92
N LEU A 330 20.92 0.16 15.77
CA LEU A 330 21.30 1.55 16.02
C LEU A 330 21.72 2.22 14.72
N LEU A 331 21.14 3.38 14.44
CA LEU A 331 21.58 4.29 13.39
C LEU A 331 22.24 5.50 14.04
N ASN A 332 23.51 5.74 13.69
CA ASN A 332 24.34 6.81 14.26
C ASN A 332 24.36 6.78 15.81
N GLY A 333 24.32 5.57 16.39
CA GLY A 333 24.30 5.35 17.85
C GLY A 333 22.94 5.51 18.53
N ALA A 334 21.88 5.88 17.80
CA ALA A 334 20.52 5.98 18.32
C ALA A 334 19.66 4.77 17.89
N ARG A 335 18.72 4.34 18.73
CA ARG A 335 17.77 3.27 18.40
C ARG A 335 16.97 3.63 17.16
N LEU A 336 16.97 2.76 16.16
CA LEU A 336 16.14 2.89 14.97
C LEU A 336 14.67 2.60 15.33
N VAL A 337 13.74 3.43 14.85
CA VAL A 337 12.30 3.17 14.92
C VAL A 337 11.75 3.24 13.51
N ILE A 338 11.19 2.14 13.04
CA ILE A 338 10.66 1.98 11.69
C ILE A 338 9.16 2.29 11.71
N ASN A 339 8.82 3.44 11.12
CA ASN A 339 7.46 3.84 10.77
C ASN A 339 7.32 3.62 9.26
N GLY A 340 7.20 2.35 8.88
CA GLY A 340 7.39 1.92 7.50
C GLY A 340 6.10 1.62 6.75
N VAL A 341 6.22 1.50 5.43
CA VAL A 341 5.18 0.96 4.55
C VAL A 341 5.77 0.05 3.48
N ASN A 342 5.05 -1.01 3.11
CA ASN A 342 5.35 -1.83 1.95
C ASN A 342 4.86 -1.10 0.69
N ARG A 343 5.67 -1.07 -0.39
CA ARG A 343 5.28 -0.39 -1.62
C ARG A 343 5.61 -1.21 -2.86
N HIS A 344 4.56 -1.71 -3.52
CA HIS A 344 4.63 -2.11 -4.91
C HIS A 344 4.84 -0.89 -5.83
N GLU A 345 5.59 -1.07 -6.92
CA GLU A 345 5.57 -0.11 -8.03
C GLU A 345 4.22 -0.21 -8.74
N TRP A 346 3.32 0.75 -8.52
CA TRP A 346 1.98 0.71 -9.09
C TRP A 346 1.52 2.05 -9.66
N SER A 347 0.75 1.97 -10.74
CA SER A 347 -0.07 3.01 -11.32
C SER A 347 -1.35 2.37 -11.87
N PRO A 348 -2.54 2.92 -11.61
CA PRO A 348 -3.78 2.36 -12.15
C PRO A 348 -3.89 2.49 -13.69
N GLU A 349 -3.03 3.31 -14.30
CA GLU A 349 -2.96 3.52 -15.75
C GLU A 349 -1.97 2.58 -16.44
N THR A 350 -0.79 2.40 -15.85
CA THR A 350 0.35 1.73 -16.50
C THR A 350 0.83 0.47 -15.78
N GLY A 351 0.15 0.04 -14.72
CA GLY A 351 0.56 -1.11 -13.91
C GLY A 351 1.90 -0.84 -13.23
N ARG A 352 2.88 -1.75 -13.40
CA ARG A 352 4.23 -1.57 -12.83
C ARG A 352 5.15 -0.69 -13.68
N ALA A 353 4.74 -0.25 -14.87
CA ALA A 353 5.49 0.70 -15.68
C ALA A 353 5.32 2.14 -15.16
N ILE A 354 5.75 2.39 -13.93
CA ILE A 354 5.61 3.68 -13.24
C ILE A 354 6.59 4.73 -13.77
N GLY A 355 6.25 6.01 -13.56
CA GLY A 355 7.09 7.15 -13.91
C GLY A 355 7.52 8.01 -12.71
N PRO A 356 8.27 9.10 -12.98
CA PRO A 356 8.69 10.06 -11.94
C PRO A 356 7.54 10.70 -11.15
N ALA A 357 6.37 10.88 -11.77
CA ALA A 357 5.20 11.47 -11.10
C ALA A 357 4.65 10.53 -10.01
N ASP A 358 4.56 9.22 -10.29
CA ASP A 358 4.08 8.23 -9.32
C ASP A 358 5.03 8.12 -8.11
N MET A 359 6.35 8.17 -8.36
CA MET A 359 7.35 8.20 -7.29
C MET A 359 7.29 9.48 -6.46
N ALA A 360 7.09 10.64 -7.09
CA ALA A 360 6.96 11.92 -6.39
C ALA A 360 5.71 11.96 -5.51
N ALA A 361 4.57 11.46 -6.01
CA ALA A 361 3.34 11.36 -5.25
C ALA A 361 3.49 10.47 -4.00
N ALA A 362 4.20 9.34 -4.12
CA ALA A 362 4.50 8.49 -2.98
C ALA A 362 5.31 9.19 -1.89
N LEU A 363 6.36 9.94 -2.28
CA LEU A 363 7.18 10.69 -1.31
C LEU A 363 6.39 11.80 -0.62
N GLU A 364 5.51 12.50 -1.34
CA GLU A 364 4.65 13.51 -0.74
C GLU A 364 3.73 12.89 0.34
N ILE A 365 3.14 11.73 0.05
CA ILE A 365 2.34 10.99 1.03
C ILE A 365 3.18 10.55 2.22
N PHE A 366 4.42 10.10 2.00
CA PHE A 366 5.28 9.66 3.09
C PHE A 366 5.63 10.81 4.03
N GLU A 367 6.04 11.95 3.47
CA GLU A 367 6.39 13.16 4.22
C GLU A 367 5.20 13.69 5.04
N ARG A 368 4.01 13.78 4.43
CA ARG A 368 2.80 14.31 5.09
C ARG A 368 2.26 13.40 6.20
N ASN A 369 2.67 12.13 6.24
CA ASN A 369 2.12 11.11 7.13
C ASN A 369 3.15 10.46 8.05
N ASN A 370 4.30 11.11 8.26
CA ASN A 370 5.35 10.68 9.19
C ASN A 370 5.93 9.29 8.88
N ILE A 371 5.90 8.87 7.61
CA ILE A 371 6.48 7.61 7.15
C ILE A 371 7.97 7.83 6.92
N ASN A 372 8.81 7.04 7.59
CA ASN A 372 10.26 7.19 7.54
C ASN A 372 10.98 6.02 6.86
N ALA A 373 10.25 4.97 6.49
CA ALA A 373 10.83 3.78 5.90
C ALA A 373 9.95 3.15 4.82
N VAL A 374 10.58 2.45 3.88
CA VAL A 374 9.88 1.69 2.83
C VAL A 374 10.55 0.32 2.62
N ARG A 375 9.73 -0.71 2.44
CA ARG A 375 10.16 -2.03 1.96
C ARG A 375 9.75 -2.16 0.48
N THR A 376 10.70 -2.54 -0.37
CA THR A 376 10.45 -2.74 -1.81
C THR A 376 9.80 -4.11 -2.06
N CYS A 377 8.52 -4.23 -1.69
CA CYS A 377 7.77 -5.49 -1.83
C CYS A 377 7.49 -5.82 -3.32
N HIS A 378 7.89 -6.98 -3.85
CA HIS A 378 8.90 -7.93 -3.32
C HIS A 378 9.99 -8.14 -4.37
N TYR A 379 10.61 -7.03 -4.77
CA TYR A 379 11.57 -6.96 -5.85
C TYR A 379 12.32 -5.61 -5.86
N PRO A 380 13.49 -5.52 -6.49
CA PRO A 380 14.22 -4.27 -6.60
C PRO A 380 13.44 -3.26 -7.47
N ASN A 381 13.24 -2.05 -6.95
CA ASN A 381 12.50 -0.99 -7.64
C ASN A 381 13.33 -0.35 -8.77
N HIS A 382 12.74 0.59 -9.49
CA HIS A 382 13.44 1.45 -10.44
C HIS A 382 14.53 2.27 -9.73
N THR A 383 15.76 2.31 -10.25
CA THR A 383 16.93 2.99 -9.64
C THR A 383 16.64 4.42 -9.15
N ALA A 384 15.86 5.20 -9.91
CA ALA A 384 15.49 6.56 -9.50
C ALA A 384 14.81 6.65 -8.12
N TRP A 385 14.12 5.60 -7.68
CA TRP A 385 13.48 5.50 -6.37
C TRP A 385 14.51 5.56 -5.24
N TYR A 386 15.62 4.83 -5.35
CA TYR A 386 16.67 4.79 -4.34
C TYR A 386 17.36 6.14 -4.17
N HIS A 387 17.68 6.83 -5.28
CA HIS A 387 18.18 8.19 -5.22
C HIS A 387 17.18 9.17 -4.60
N LEU A 388 15.87 8.95 -4.76
CA LEU A 388 14.86 9.75 -4.10
C LEU A 388 14.85 9.47 -2.59
N CYS A 389 14.87 8.21 -2.18
CA CYS A 389 14.95 7.84 -0.77
C CYS A 389 16.22 8.37 -0.08
N ASP A 390 17.38 8.32 -0.76
CA ASP A 390 18.62 8.92 -0.28
C ASP A 390 18.44 10.43 -0.02
N ARG A 391 17.79 11.16 -0.94
CA ARG A 391 17.57 12.61 -0.83
C ARG A 391 16.53 13.00 0.21
N HIS A 392 15.50 12.18 0.38
CA HIS A 392 14.36 12.45 1.27
C HIS A 392 14.50 11.81 2.65
N GLY A 393 15.60 11.09 2.92
CA GLY A 393 15.83 10.47 4.22
C GLY A 393 14.91 9.29 4.49
N ILE A 394 14.52 8.52 3.46
CA ILE A 394 13.66 7.36 3.65
C ILE A 394 14.53 6.12 3.84
N TYR A 395 14.40 5.45 4.98
CA TYR A 395 15.09 4.19 5.25
C TYR A 395 14.55 3.08 4.35
N MET A 396 15.42 2.22 3.83
CA MET A 396 15.02 1.17 2.90
C MET A 396 15.39 -0.22 3.40
N MET A 397 14.43 -1.13 3.26
CA MET A 397 14.68 -2.56 3.12
C MET A 397 14.58 -2.89 1.63
N ASP A 398 15.72 -3.19 1.00
CA ASP A 398 15.78 -3.56 -0.40
C ASP A 398 15.70 -5.08 -0.55
N GLU A 399 14.76 -5.55 -1.35
CA GLU A 399 14.38 -6.96 -1.42
C GLU A 399 14.65 -7.58 -2.78
N ALA A 400 15.34 -8.72 -2.76
CA ALA A 400 15.60 -9.49 -3.97
C ALA A 400 14.27 -9.96 -4.58
N ASN A 401 14.17 -9.96 -5.91
CA ASN A 401 13.02 -10.47 -6.63
C ASN A 401 12.95 -11.99 -6.47
N LEU A 402 12.31 -12.46 -5.41
CA LEU A 402 12.22 -13.87 -5.09
C LEU A 402 10.97 -14.13 -4.25
N GLU A 403 9.97 -14.73 -4.89
CA GLU A 403 8.77 -15.23 -4.22
C GLU A 403 8.26 -16.50 -4.89
N SER A 404 8.01 -17.56 -4.12
CA SER A 404 7.55 -18.86 -4.63
C SER A 404 6.40 -19.43 -3.79
N HIS A 405 5.48 -18.54 -3.41
CA HIS A 405 4.45 -18.78 -2.42
C HIS A 405 3.66 -20.07 -2.64
N GLY A 406 3.17 -20.27 -3.87
CA GLY A 406 2.38 -21.45 -4.24
C GLY A 406 3.13 -22.78 -4.18
N SER A 407 4.47 -22.75 -4.09
CA SER A 407 5.30 -23.96 -3.99
C SER A 407 5.32 -24.60 -2.60
N TRP A 408 5.11 -23.81 -1.56
CA TRP A 408 5.19 -24.27 -0.17
C TRP A 408 3.95 -23.96 0.66
N GLN A 409 3.17 -22.94 0.35
CA GLN A 409 1.93 -22.66 1.05
C GLN A 409 0.75 -23.04 0.14
N LYS A 410 -0.10 -23.96 0.60
CA LYS A 410 -1.23 -24.44 -0.20
C LYS A 410 -2.51 -24.40 0.59
N LEU A 411 -3.45 -23.57 0.13
CA LEU A 411 -4.74 -23.36 0.80
C LEU A 411 -4.54 -22.98 2.28
N GLY A 412 -3.62 -22.04 2.54
CA GLY A 412 -3.27 -21.55 3.87
C GLY A 412 -2.47 -22.52 4.75
N LYS A 413 -1.99 -23.65 4.22
CA LYS A 413 -1.20 -24.64 4.97
C LYS A 413 0.25 -24.66 4.53
N VAL A 414 1.15 -24.76 5.51
CA VAL A 414 2.58 -25.03 5.27
C VAL A 414 2.73 -26.45 4.75
N GLU A 415 3.01 -26.58 3.45
CA GLU A 415 3.11 -27.81 2.67
C GLU A 415 4.28 -27.74 1.67
N PRO A 416 5.55 -27.79 2.12
CA PRO A 416 6.73 -27.52 1.30
C PRO A 416 7.20 -28.71 0.45
N SER A 417 6.32 -29.64 0.06
CA SER A 417 6.70 -30.91 -0.59
C SER A 417 7.42 -30.76 -1.94
N TRP A 418 7.25 -29.62 -2.61
CA TRP A 418 7.95 -29.27 -3.85
C TRP A 418 8.41 -27.80 -3.84
N ASN A 419 8.78 -27.29 -2.66
CA ASN A 419 9.27 -25.93 -2.51
C ASN A 419 10.48 -25.65 -3.42
N VAL A 420 10.45 -24.52 -4.12
CA VAL A 420 11.58 -23.94 -4.86
C VAL A 420 11.85 -22.54 -4.33
N PRO A 421 13.08 -22.03 -4.26
CA PRO A 421 14.33 -22.71 -4.61
C PRO A 421 14.69 -23.83 -3.61
N GLY A 422 14.31 -23.69 -2.34
CA GLY A 422 14.58 -24.69 -1.31
C GLY A 422 16.08 -24.98 -1.12
N SER A 423 16.45 -26.25 -1.19
CA SER A 423 17.84 -26.72 -1.16
C SER A 423 18.17 -27.51 -2.43
N LEU A 424 17.74 -26.99 -3.59
CA LEU A 424 17.83 -27.68 -4.87
C LEU A 424 18.98 -27.08 -5.69
N PRO A 425 20.08 -27.83 -5.93
CA PRO A 425 21.29 -27.29 -6.55
C PRO A 425 21.06 -26.61 -7.92
N GLU A 426 20.05 -27.03 -8.66
CA GLU A 426 19.67 -26.45 -9.95
C GLU A 426 19.07 -25.03 -9.86
N TRP A 427 18.59 -24.59 -8.70
CA TRP A 427 18.06 -23.23 -8.45
C TRP A 427 19.06 -22.30 -7.77
N ARG A 428 20.12 -22.85 -7.18
CA ARG A 428 21.10 -22.09 -6.39
C ARG A 428 21.66 -20.87 -7.11
N GLU A 429 22.16 -21.05 -8.34
CA GLU A 429 22.87 -19.98 -9.04
C GLU A 429 21.94 -18.88 -9.53
N CYS A 430 20.69 -19.19 -9.90
CA CYS A 430 19.74 -18.16 -10.33
C CYS A 430 19.27 -17.27 -9.16
N VAL A 431 19.14 -17.81 -7.95
CA VAL A 431 18.77 -16.99 -6.78
C VAL A 431 19.97 -16.20 -6.23
N LEU A 432 21.18 -16.76 -6.29
CA LEU A 432 22.40 -16.01 -6.00
C LEU A 432 22.63 -14.86 -7.00
N ASP A 433 22.24 -15.06 -8.25
CA ASP A 433 22.30 -14.02 -9.28
C ASP A 433 21.30 -12.89 -9.01
N ARG A 434 20.07 -13.19 -8.59
CA ARG A 434 19.09 -12.18 -8.15
C ARG A 434 19.62 -11.34 -6.97
N ALA A 435 20.19 -12.00 -5.96
CA ALA A 435 20.84 -11.32 -4.83
C ALA A 435 22.01 -10.44 -5.27
N ARG A 436 22.88 -10.96 -6.15
CA ARG A 436 24.04 -10.24 -6.67
C ARG A 436 23.63 -9.05 -7.53
N SER A 437 22.64 -9.21 -8.40
CA SER A 437 22.20 -8.16 -9.32
C SER A 437 21.60 -6.97 -8.57
N MET A 438 20.78 -7.23 -7.54
CA MET A 438 20.30 -6.18 -6.62
C MET A 438 21.48 -5.54 -5.88
N PHE A 439 22.32 -6.34 -5.21
CA PHE A 439 23.45 -5.83 -4.44
C PHE A 439 24.38 -4.95 -5.28
N GLU A 440 24.83 -5.44 -6.44
CA GLU A 440 25.81 -4.73 -7.24
C GLU A 440 25.24 -3.41 -7.77
N ARG A 441 23.95 -3.38 -8.16
CA ARG A 441 23.27 -2.17 -8.58
C ARG A 441 23.17 -1.14 -7.45
N ASP A 442 22.78 -1.59 -6.25
CA ASP A 442 22.23 -0.70 -5.22
C ASP A 442 23.17 -0.44 -4.01
N LYS A 443 24.32 -1.12 -3.92
CA LYS A 443 25.28 -1.06 -2.79
C LYS A 443 25.73 0.33 -2.34
N ASN A 444 25.60 1.35 -3.20
CA ASN A 444 26.00 2.73 -2.93
C ASN A 444 24.91 3.57 -2.23
N HIS A 445 23.66 3.12 -2.18
CA HIS A 445 22.56 3.89 -1.60
C HIS A 445 22.61 3.93 -0.07
N VAL A 446 22.66 5.13 0.49
CA VAL A 446 22.72 5.38 1.93
C VAL A 446 21.36 5.21 2.63
N SER A 447 20.28 5.13 1.87
CA SER A 447 18.95 4.77 2.38
C SER A 447 18.82 3.30 2.77
N ILE A 448 19.54 2.40 2.08
CA ILE A 448 19.41 0.96 2.30
C ILE A 448 20.08 0.56 3.61
N LEU A 449 19.29 0.04 4.55
CA LEU A 449 19.73 -0.49 5.84
C LEU A 449 19.70 -2.02 5.87
N PHE A 450 18.82 -2.64 5.07
CA PHE A 450 18.62 -4.08 5.03
C PHE A 450 18.73 -4.61 3.60
N TRP A 451 19.37 -5.78 3.47
CA TRP A 451 19.24 -6.64 2.31
C TRP A 451 18.26 -7.76 2.64
N SER A 452 17.11 -7.79 1.97
CA SER A 452 16.14 -8.87 2.12
C SER A 452 16.36 -9.96 1.06
N CYS A 453 16.40 -11.22 1.49
CA CYS A 453 16.61 -12.35 0.58
C CYS A 453 15.40 -12.65 -0.33
N GLY A 454 14.24 -12.03 -0.09
CA GLY A 454 13.00 -12.29 -0.82
C GLY A 454 11.81 -12.34 0.13
N ASN A 455 10.68 -12.80 -0.38
CA ASN A 455 9.43 -12.94 0.34
C ASN A 455 8.89 -14.37 0.19
N GLU A 456 8.14 -14.86 1.19
CA GLU A 456 7.33 -16.08 1.17
C GLU A 456 7.82 -17.22 0.23
N SER A 457 9.09 -17.61 0.36
CA SER A 457 9.72 -18.66 -0.47
C SER A 457 10.21 -19.86 0.36
N TYR A 458 9.67 -19.98 1.58
CA TYR A 458 10.13 -20.89 2.63
C TYR A 458 11.65 -20.75 2.91
N ALA A 459 12.26 -21.57 3.77
CA ALA A 459 13.72 -21.54 3.95
C ALA A 459 14.41 -22.78 3.36
N GLY A 460 15.70 -22.64 3.05
CA GLY A 460 16.55 -23.70 2.51
C GLY A 460 17.98 -23.25 2.26
N GLU A 461 18.82 -24.14 1.75
CA GLU A 461 20.25 -23.89 1.50
C GLU A 461 20.51 -22.82 0.44
N ASP A 462 19.57 -22.61 -0.48
CA ASP A 462 19.72 -21.62 -1.55
C ASP A 462 19.48 -20.19 -1.04
N ILE A 463 18.47 -20.00 -0.19
CA ILE A 463 18.24 -18.73 0.52
C ILE A 463 19.40 -18.45 1.49
N LEU A 464 19.89 -19.49 2.17
CA LEU A 464 21.08 -19.35 3.01
C LEU A 464 22.28 -18.84 2.21
N ALA A 465 22.49 -19.33 1.00
CA ALA A 465 23.57 -18.87 0.13
C ALA A 465 23.45 -17.37 -0.20
N MET A 466 22.25 -16.86 -0.45
CA MET A 466 22.01 -15.43 -0.67
C MET A 466 22.37 -14.62 0.58
N SER A 467 21.95 -15.10 1.74
CA SER A 467 22.23 -14.46 3.03
C SER A 467 23.72 -14.43 3.36
N GLU A 468 24.45 -15.52 3.10
CA GLU A 468 25.91 -15.57 3.21
C GLU A 468 26.60 -14.65 2.21
N PHE A 469 26.07 -14.55 1.00
CA PHE A 469 26.56 -13.60 -0.02
C PHE A 469 26.46 -12.16 0.49
N PHE A 470 25.32 -11.72 1.03
CA PHE A 470 25.17 -10.37 1.55
C PHE A 470 26.12 -10.11 2.73
N ARG A 471 26.16 -10.99 3.74
CA ARG A 471 27.05 -10.79 4.90
C ARG A 471 28.53 -10.73 4.53
N LYS A 472 28.94 -11.54 3.55
CA LYS A 472 30.32 -11.56 3.07
C LYS A 472 30.66 -10.29 2.30
N ASN A 473 29.76 -9.83 1.43
CA ASN A 473 30.06 -8.72 0.54
C ASN A 473 29.80 -7.36 1.21
N ASP A 474 28.85 -7.25 2.12
CA ASP A 474 28.51 -5.99 2.79
C ASP A 474 28.12 -6.18 4.26
N PRO A 475 29.11 -6.22 5.17
CA PRO A 475 28.86 -6.31 6.60
C PRO A 475 28.34 -5.01 7.23
N SER A 476 28.14 -3.93 6.44
CA SER A 476 27.66 -2.64 6.95
C SER A 476 26.13 -2.52 6.99
N ARG A 477 25.43 -3.54 6.50
CA ARG A 477 23.97 -3.66 6.46
C ARG A 477 23.54 -5.00 7.06
N LEU A 478 22.29 -5.07 7.51
CA LEU A 478 21.73 -6.31 8.06
C LEU A 478 21.05 -7.12 6.96
N VAL A 479 21.03 -8.44 7.14
CA VAL A 479 20.31 -9.36 6.26
C VAL A 479 18.96 -9.72 6.88
N HIS A 480 17.90 -9.60 6.10
CA HIS A 480 16.52 -9.91 6.47
C HIS A 480 16.00 -11.10 5.66
N TYR A 481 15.23 -11.97 6.30
CA TYR A 481 14.35 -12.91 5.62
C TYR A 481 13.27 -13.43 6.57
N GLU A 482 12.00 -13.23 6.23
CA GLU A 482 10.87 -13.62 7.08
C GLU A 482 10.67 -15.14 7.11
N GLY A 483 10.79 -15.81 5.95
CA GLY A 483 10.35 -17.20 5.76
C GLY A 483 11.03 -18.23 6.67
N VAL A 484 12.10 -17.85 7.37
CA VAL A 484 12.70 -18.66 8.45
C VAL A 484 11.76 -18.89 9.63
N PHE A 485 10.73 -18.05 9.80
CA PHE A 485 9.67 -18.24 10.79
C PHE A 485 9.02 -19.63 10.64
N HIS A 486 8.77 -20.04 9.39
CA HIS A 486 8.16 -21.32 9.03
C HIS A 486 9.16 -22.48 8.97
N CYS A 487 10.46 -22.21 9.08
CA CYS A 487 11.53 -23.20 9.02
C CYS A 487 12.70 -22.81 9.95
N ARG A 488 12.50 -23.01 11.25
CA ARG A 488 13.44 -22.57 12.30
C ARG A 488 14.82 -23.23 12.27
N GLU A 489 15.00 -24.31 11.51
CA GLU A 489 16.33 -24.87 11.25
C GLU A 489 17.27 -23.86 10.60
N PHE A 490 16.73 -22.94 9.80
CA PHE A 490 17.47 -21.91 9.08
C PHE A 490 17.40 -20.53 9.74
N ASP A 491 17.03 -20.43 11.03
CA ASP A 491 16.81 -19.14 11.73
C ASP A 491 17.95 -18.11 11.54
N TYR A 492 19.20 -18.57 11.43
CA TYR A 492 20.39 -17.73 11.23
C TYR A 492 20.49 -17.04 9.85
N ILE A 493 19.60 -17.33 8.89
CA ILE A 493 19.53 -16.59 7.62
C ILE A 493 19.20 -15.11 7.89
N SER A 494 18.36 -14.81 8.87
CA SER A 494 17.98 -13.42 9.20
C SER A 494 18.72 -12.92 10.45
N ASP A 495 19.20 -11.68 10.41
CA ASP A 495 19.84 -11.00 11.55
C ASP A 495 18.80 -10.45 12.54
N VAL A 496 17.54 -10.35 12.11
CA VAL A 496 16.39 -9.88 12.91
C VAL A 496 15.31 -10.96 12.97
N GLU A 497 14.51 -11.00 14.04
CA GLU A 497 13.24 -11.72 13.99
C GLU A 497 12.25 -10.84 13.24
N SER A 498 11.75 -11.37 12.12
CA SER A 498 10.73 -10.73 11.32
C SER A 498 9.56 -11.69 11.18
N ARG A 499 8.35 -11.15 11.21
CA ARG A 499 7.10 -11.88 10.95
C ARG A 499 6.13 -11.00 10.19
N MET A 500 5.31 -11.62 9.36
CA MET A 500 4.13 -10.99 8.79
C MET A 500 2.95 -11.13 9.78
N TYR A 501 2.25 -10.03 10.04
CA TYR A 501 0.96 -9.98 10.76
C TYR A 501 0.91 -10.66 12.13
N ALA A 502 2.04 -10.77 12.83
CA ALA A 502 2.05 -11.34 14.17
C ALA A 502 1.20 -10.47 15.11
N PRO A 503 0.19 -11.01 15.81
CA PRO A 503 -0.66 -10.21 16.69
C PRO A 503 0.16 -9.65 17.86
N PRO A 504 -0.24 -8.50 18.46
CA PRO A 504 0.52 -7.85 19.52
C PRO A 504 0.93 -8.78 20.68
N ARG A 505 0.05 -9.73 21.05
CA ARG A 505 0.34 -10.75 22.06
C ARG A 505 1.54 -11.63 21.72
N ALA A 506 1.67 -12.06 20.46
CA ALA A 506 2.76 -12.96 20.03
C ALA A 506 4.10 -12.21 19.95
N VAL A 507 4.04 -10.92 19.58
CA VAL A 507 5.21 -10.02 19.61
C VAL A 507 5.69 -9.85 21.06
N ARG A 508 4.78 -9.54 21.98
CA ARG A 508 5.09 -9.45 23.42
C ARG A 508 5.71 -10.73 23.97
N GLU A 509 5.09 -11.90 23.70
CA GLU A 509 5.58 -13.20 24.15
C GLU A 509 7.03 -13.45 23.70
N TYR A 510 7.37 -13.09 22.46
CA TYR A 510 8.75 -13.18 21.97
C TYR A 510 9.70 -12.28 22.76
N LEU A 511 9.33 -11.01 22.99
CA LEU A 511 10.16 -10.00 23.65
C LEU A 511 10.38 -10.30 25.14
N GLU A 512 9.35 -10.77 25.84
CA GLU A 512 9.44 -11.21 27.24
C GLU A 512 10.39 -12.40 27.41
N GLY A 513 10.56 -13.21 26.36
CA GLY A 513 11.53 -14.30 26.28
C GLY A 513 13.00 -13.86 26.26
N ARG A 514 13.29 -12.55 26.24
CA ARG A 514 14.65 -11.95 26.16
C ARG A 514 15.47 -12.52 25.00
N PRO A 515 14.98 -12.36 23.77
CA PRO A 515 15.60 -12.92 22.60
C PRO A 515 16.90 -12.19 22.24
N LYS A 516 17.71 -12.83 21.41
CA LYS A 516 18.97 -12.25 20.92
C LYS A 516 18.77 -11.25 19.78
N LYS A 517 17.75 -11.48 18.94
CA LYS A 517 17.48 -10.66 17.77
C LYS A 517 16.42 -9.61 18.10
N PRO A 518 16.56 -8.37 17.58
CA PRO A 518 15.48 -7.40 17.59
C PRO A 518 14.30 -7.95 16.80
N PHE A 519 13.10 -7.41 17.06
CA PHE A 519 11.88 -7.77 16.37
C PHE A 519 11.43 -6.62 15.47
N ILE A 520 11.09 -6.96 14.22
CA ILE A 520 10.38 -6.08 13.30
C ILE A 520 9.20 -6.82 12.68
N LEU A 521 8.20 -6.08 12.23
CA LEU A 521 7.16 -6.63 11.36
C LEU A 521 7.46 -6.21 9.93
N CYS A 522 7.91 -7.13 9.07
CA CYS A 522 8.06 -6.82 7.64
C CYS A 522 6.71 -6.50 6.99
N GLU A 523 5.62 -7.00 7.57
CA GLU A 523 4.24 -6.63 7.23
C GLU A 523 3.40 -6.60 8.50
N TYR A 524 2.65 -5.52 8.71
CA TYR A 524 1.62 -5.44 9.73
C TYR A 524 0.52 -4.47 9.28
N MET A 525 -0.59 -4.43 10.02
CA MET A 525 -1.72 -3.56 9.70
C MET A 525 -2.19 -3.68 8.24
N HIS A 526 -2.77 -4.82 7.87
CA HIS A 526 -3.29 -5.06 6.54
C HIS A 526 -4.43 -4.07 6.18
N SER A 527 -4.17 -3.12 5.28
CA SER A 527 -5.04 -1.95 4.97
C SER A 527 -6.08 -2.22 3.87
N MET A 528 -6.57 -3.46 3.80
CA MET A 528 -7.62 -3.84 2.86
C MET A 528 -8.97 -3.27 3.27
N GLY A 529 -9.58 -2.50 2.36
CA GLY A 529 -10.87 -1.86 2.63
C GLY A 529 -10.86 -0.89 3.82
N SER A 530 -11.92 -0.88 4.63
CA SER A 530 -11.96 -0.12 5.88
C SER A 530 -11.31 -0.93 7.00
N SER A 531 -10.03 -0.64 7.26
CA SER A 531 -9.15 -1.40 8.14
C SER A 531 -8.33 -0.47 9.06
N LEU A 532 -7.13 -0.86 9.49
CA LEU A 532 -6.20 -0.10 10.34
C LEU A 532 -6.63 0.12 11.80
N GLY A 533 -7.64 -0.62 12.26
CA GLY A 533 -8.01 -0.70 13.67
C GLY A 533 -7.02 -1.53 14.50
N GLY A 534 -6.58 -1.01 15.64
CA GLY A 534 -5.66 -1.71 16.57
C GLY A 534 -4.17 -1.35 16.43
N MET A 535 -3.82 -0.38 15.58
CA MET A 535 -2.44 0.10 15.41
C MET A 535 -1.81 0.57 16.74
N GLU A 536 -2.62 1.09 17.66
CA GLU A 536 -2.23 1.50 19.02
C GLU A 536 -1.41 0.44 19.75
N SER A 537 -1.87 -0.82 19.74
CA SER A 537 -1.24 -1.92 20.47
C SER A 537 0.20 -2.18 20.02
N TYR A 538 0.47 -2.03 18.72
CA TYR A 538 1.83 -2.16 18.19
C TYR A 538 2.72 -1.00 18.61
N ILE A 539 2.24 0.25 18.50
CA ILE A 539 3.04 1.41 18.90
C ILE A 539 3.40 1.35 20.38
N ARG A 540 2.44 0.99 21.23
CA ARG A 540 2.67 0.82 22.68
C ARG A 540 3.68 -0.27 23.01
N LEU A 541 3.72 -1.37 22.24
CA LEU A 541 4.79 -2.36 22.38
C LEU A 541 6.17 -1.76 22.12
N GLY A 542 6.29 -0.84 21.17
CA GLY A 542 7.56 -0.18 20.84
C GLY A 542 8.01 0.83 21.90
N GLU A 543 7.06 1.38 22.66
CA GLU A 543 7.32 2.22 23.83
C GLU A 543 7.78 1.39 25.04
N GLU A 544 7.24 0.18 25.20
CA GLU A 544 7.56 -0.72 26.31
C GLU A 544 8.84 -1.54 26.09
N PHE A 545 9.05 -2.06 24.88
CA PHE A 545 10.16 -2.96 24.55
C PHE A 545 11.08 -2.32 23.50
N PRO A 546 12.27 -1.82 23.90
CA PRO A 546 13.22 -1.24 22.95
C PRO A 546 13.63 -2.17 21.80
N GLN A 547 13.63 -3.50 22.03
CA GLN A 547 13.94 -4.52 21.03
C GLN A 547 12.89 -4.66 19.92
N TYR A 548 11.65 -4.19 20.13
CA TYR A 548 10.68 -4.06 19.05
C TYR A 548 10.90 -2.72 18.36
N GLN A 549 11.26 -2.73 17.08
CA GLN A 549 11.72 -1.53 16.37
C GLN A 549 10.78 -1.12 15.24
N GLY A 550 9.51 -1.50 15.35
CA GLY A 550 8.43 -1.10 14.44
C GLY A 550 8.22 -2.09 13.30
N GLY A 551 7.69 -1.59 12.18
CA GLY A 551 7.34 -2.43 11.05
C GLY A 551 6.86 -1.64 9.83
N PHE A 552 6.42 -2.37 8.81
CA PHE A 552 5.97 -1.81 7.54
C PHE A 552 4.49 -2.13 7.30
N ILE A 553 3.63 -1.11 7.21
CA ILE A 553 2.21 -1.28 6.89
C ILE A 553 2.06 -2.02 5.56
N TRP A 554 1.13 -2.98 5.46
CA TRP A 554 0.74 -3.58 4.19
C TRP A 554 -0.58 -2.97 3.69
N ASP A 555 -0.60 -2.16 2.64
CA ASP A 555 0.54 -1.62 1.88
C ASP A 555 0.30 -0.16 1.49
N TYR A 556 1.11 0.40 0.57
CA TYR A 556 1.01 1.80 0.18
C TYR A 556 -0.27 2.09 -0.60
N MET A 557 -0.55 1.38 -1.70
CA MET A 557 -1.56 1.75 -2.70
C MET A 557 -2.34 0.52 -3.18
N ASP A 558 -3.67 0.66 -3.28
CA ASP A 558 -4.51 -0.37 -3.88
C ASP A 558 -4.07 -0.69 -5.31
N GLN A 559 -3.80 -1.97 -5.58
CA GLN A 559 -3.54 -2.44 -6.93
C GLN A 559 -4.87 -2.65 -7.66
N ALA A 560 -5.35 -1.62 -8.36
CA ALA A 560 -6.48 -1.71 -9.29
C ALA A 560 -6.13 -1.00 -10.60
N LEU A 561 -6.75 -1.43 -11.71
CA LEU A 561 -6.52 -0.86 -13.04
C LEU A 561 -7.78 -0.18 -13.58
N TRP A 562 -7.61 0.91 -14.33
CA TRP A 562 -8.72 1.49 -15.06
C TRP A 562 -9.22 0.54 -16.15
N ARG A 563 -10.53 0.29 -16.14
CA ARG A 563 -11.24 -0.47 -17.17
C ARG A 563 -12.47 0.28 -17.65
N THR A 564 -13.08 -0.23 -18.71
CA THR A 564 -14.42 0.17 -19.13
C THR A 564 -15.42 -0.85 -18.57
N ASP A 565 -16.38 -0.40 -17.79
CA ASP A 565 -17.43 -1.25 -17.19
C ASP A 565 -18.47 -1.70 -18.24
N VAL A 566 -19.44 -2.51 -17.80
CA VAL A 566 -20.53 -3.02 -18.65
C VAL A 566 -21.47 -1.94 -19.19
N ASN A 567 -21.43 -0.74 -18.62
CA ASN A 567 -22.22 0.43 -19.02
C ASN A 567 -21.42 1.44 -19.85
N GLY A 568 -20.17 1.13 -20.21
CA GLY A 568 -19.29 2.02 -20.99
C GLY A 568 -18.66 3.15 -20.17
N ARG A 569 -18.71 3.09 -18.83
CA ARG A 569 -18.08 4.06 -17.93
C ARG A 569 -16.67 3.60 -17.60
N ARG A 570 -15.81 4.57 -17.28
CA ARG A 570 -14.47 4.30 -16.75
C ARG A 570 -14.59 3.99 -15.26
N ALA A 571 -14.08 2.84 -14.83
CA ALA A 571 -14.11 2.38 -13.44
C ALA A 571 -12.78 1.68 -13.09
N LEU A 572 -12.44 1.64 -11.81
CA LEU A 572 -11.34 0.81 -11.33
C LEU A 572 -11.80 -0.64 -11.27
N GLY A 573 -10.95 -1.56 -11.69
CA GLY A 573 -11.19 -3.00 -11.62
C GLY A 573 -10.09 -3.71 -10.86
N TYR A 574 -10.47 -4.79 -10.20
CA TYR A 574 -9.60 -5.71 -9.49
C TYR A 574 -9.69 -7.11 -10.14
N GLY A 575 -9.14 -8.15 -9.49
CA GLY A 575 -9.20 -9.50 -10.00
C GLY A 575 -10.61 -9.97 -10.41
N GLY A 576 -10.72 -10.59 -11.58
CA GLY A 576 -11.98 -11.10 -12.16
C GLY A 576 -12.68 -10.13 -13.10
N ASP A 577 -12.30 -8.85 -13.09
CA ASP A 577 -12.89 -7.84 -13.97
C ASP A 577 -12.29 -7.81 -15.39
N PHE A 578 -11.18 -8.52 -15.61
CA PHE A 578 -10.47 -8.53 -16.90
C PHE A 578 -10.73 -9.79 -17.72
N GLY A 579 -11.67 -10.64 -17.30
CA GLY A 579 -12.10 -11.85 -18.00
C GLY A 579 -11.40 -13.13 -17.55
N GLU A 580 -10.42 -13.02 -16.65
CA GLU A 580 -9.87 -14.14 -15.90
C GLU A 580 -10.93 -14.76 -14.98
N ARG A 581 -10.76 -16.05 -14.66
CA ARG A 581 -11.72 -16.80 -13.82
C ARG A 581 -11.11 -17.31 -12.53
N GLN A 582 -9.83 -17.66 -12.56
CA GLN A 582 -9.07 -17.96 -11.36
C GLN A 582 -8.38 -16.68 -10.91
N THR A 583 -8.80 -16.18 -9.76
CA THR A 583 -8.39 -14.90 -9.19
C THR A 583 -8.77 -14.82 -7.71
N ASP A 584 -8.07 -13.96 -6.98
CA ASP A 584 -8.34 -13.63 -5.58
C ASP A 584 -9.09 -12.29 -5.42
N TYR A 585 -9.72 -11.84 -6.51
CA TYR A 585 -10.63 -10.68 -6.55
C TYR A 585 -10.03 -9.39 -5.98
N ALA A 586 -10.67 -8.77 -4.99
CA ALA A 586 -10.28 -7.48 -4.43
C ALA A 586 -9.13 -7.58 -3.42
N PHE A 587 -8.55 -8.78 -3.22
CA PHE A 587 -7.40 -8.96 -2.34
C PHE A 587 -6.15 -8.19 -2.81
N SER A 588 -6.17 -7.62 -4.03
CA SER A 588 -5.17 -6.68 -4.54
C SER A 588 -5.30 -5.25 -3.99
N GLY A 589 -6.37 -4.94 -3.26
CA GLY A 589 -6.71 -3.61 -2.76
C GLY A 589 -6.37 -3.41 -1.28
N ASN A 590 -5.08 -3.31 -0.97
CA ASN A 590 -4.56 -3.33 0.41
C ASN A 590 -3.94 -2.01 0.86
N GLY A 591 -4.10 -0.92 0.11
CA GLY A 591 -3.35 0.32 0.32
C GLY A 591 -3.80 1.16 1.50
N ILE A 592 -2.95 2.05 1.99
CA ILE A 592 -3.32 3.23 2.79
C ILE A 592 -3.75 4.41 1.90
N VAL A 593 -3.47 4.34 0.59
CA VAL A 593 -4.07 5.18 -0.44
C VAL A 593 -4.93 4.35 -1.39
N PHE A 594 -5.99 4.97 -1.92
CA PHE A 594 -6.79 4.38 -2.99
C PHE A 594 -5.98 4.29 -4.28
N ALA A 595 -6.44 3.48 -5.23
CA ALA A 595 -5.75 3.27 -6.51
C ALA A 595 -5.64 4.55 -7.36
N ASP A 596 -6.49 5.56 -7.11
CA ASP A 596 -6.41 6.87 -7.76
C ASP A 596 -5.41 7.84 -7.11
N GLY A 597 -4.72 7.40 -6.05
CA GLY A 597 -3.72 8.16 -5.30
C GLY A 597 -4.26 8.98 -4.13
N THR A 598 -5.58 8.97 -3.88
CA THR A 598 -6.17 9.71 -2.75
C THR A 598 -5.99 8.96 -1.42
N GLU A 599 -5.77 9.69 -0.32
CA GLU A 599 -5.62 9.09 1.02
C GLU A 599 -6.91 8.34 1.42
N LYS A 600 -6.76 7.11 1.93
CA LYS A 600 -7.90 6.43 2.57
C LYS A 600 -8.24 7.11 3.89
N PRO A 601 -9.49 7.00 4.38
CA PRO A 601 -9.85 7.57 5.69
C PRO A 601 -8.98 7.06 6.85
N ALA A 602 -8.40 5.86 6.74
CA ALA A 602 -7.45 5.32 7.71
C ALA A 602 -6.14 6.13 7.86
N MET A 603 -5.77 6.96 6.88
CA MET A 603 -4.50 7.68 6.87
C MET A 603 -4.34 8.64 8.06
N GLN A 604 -5.44 9.19 8.59
CA GLN A 604 -5.38 10.02 9.79
C GLN A 604 -4.83 9.26 11.00
N GLU A 605 -5.14 7.96 11.09
CA GLU A 605 -4.69 7.09 12.17
C GLU A 605 -3.19 6.79 12.03
N VAL A 606 -2.72 6.55 10.80
CA VAL A 606 -1.29 6.38 10.49
C VAL A 606 -0.51 7.63 10.88
N ARG A 607 -0.96 8.81 10.43
CA ARG A 607 -0.31 10.09 10.72
C ARG A 607 -0.16 10.34 12.21
N TYR A 608 -1.21 10.05 13.00
CA TYR A 608 -1.18 10.21 14.46
C TYR A 608 -0.20 9.23 15.11
N TRP A 609 -0.29 7.93 14.79
CA TRP A 609 0.52 6.91 15.45
C TRP A 609 2.00 6.97 15.07
N TYR A 610 2.31 7.46 13.87
CA TYR A 610 3.68 7.70 13.43
C TYR A 610 4.26 9.05 13.85
N ALA A 611 3.44 9.98 14.37
CA ALA A 611 3.95 11.21 14.97
C ALA A 611 4.77 10.92 16.23
N SER A 612 5.55 11.89 16.69
CA SER A 612 6.27 11.78 17.97
C SER A 612 5.30 11.68 19.16
N PRO A 613 5.71 11.08 20.29
CA PRO A 613 4.91 11.08 21.52
C PRO A 613 4.47 12.49 21.95
N GLU A 614 5.33 13.50 21.76
CA GLU A 614 5.04 14.90 22.06
C GLU A 614 3.93 15.47 21.16
N GLU A 615 3.97 15.18 19.87
CA GLU A 615 2.93 15.59 18.91
C GLU A 615 1.59 14.91 19.20
N ARG A 616 1.60 13.60 19.50
CA ARG A 616 0.38 12.87 19.91
C ARG A 616 -0.22 13.47 21.18
N ALA A 617 0.59 13.72 22.20
CA ALA A 617 0.13 14.33 23.44
C ALA A 617 -0.44 15.75 23.22
N ALA A 618 0.17 16.53 22.32
CA ALA A 618 -0.33 17.86 21.96
C ALA A 618 -1.67 17.80 21.21
N HIS A 619 -1.83 16.85 20.29
CA HIS A 619 -3.07 16.57 19.56
C HIS A 619 -4.19 16.14 20.52
N ASP A 620 -3.93 15.17 21.39
CA ASP A 620 -4.90 14.69 22.39
C ASP A 620 -5.34 15.83 23.31
N ALA A 621 -4.39 16.61 23.83
CA ALA A 621 -4.70 17.75 24.69
C ALA A 621 -5.48 18.84 23.95
N ALA A 622 -5.26 19.03 22.65
CA ALA A 622 -6.03 19.96 21.83
C ALA A 622 -7.48 19.47 21.65
N ASN A 623 -7.66 18.19 21.33
CA ASN A 623 -8.98 17.56 21.22
C ASN A 623 -9.76 17.64 22.53
N GLU A 624 -9.14 17.31 23.66
CA GLU A 624 -9.80 17.43 24.96
C GLU A 624 -10.20 18.88 25.29
N ARG A 625 -9.36 19.87 24.96
CA ARG A 625 -9.71 21.29 25.15
C ARG A 625 -10.89 21.68 24.26
N ALA A 626 -10.88 21.26 23.00
CA ALA A 626 -11.97 21.53 22.07
C ALA A 626 -13.28 20.87 22.56
N ALA A 627 -13.24 19.61 22.97
CA ALA A 627 -14.41 18.88 23.49
C ALA A 627 -15.02 19.51 24.75
N ARG A 628 -14.20 20.14 25.61
CA ARG A 628 -14.68 20.90 26.78
C ARG A 628 -15.19 22.31 26.46
N ALA A 629 -14.70 22.92 25.39
CA ALA A 629 -14.98 24.32 25.06
C ALA A 629 -16.14 24.48 24.05
N LEU A 630 -16.28 23.52 23.14
CA LEU A 630 -17.31 23.53 22.12
C LEU A 630 -18.57 22.87 22.66
N ALA A 631 -19.69 23.56 22.48
CA ALA A 631 -21.01 23.06 22.78
C ALA A 631 -21.95 23.46 21.64
N LEU A 632 -23.05 22.75 21.52
CA LEU A 632 -24.16 23.20 20.68
C LEU A 632 -24.70 24.54 21.22
N PRO A 633 -25.01 25.51 20.34
CA PRO A 633 -25.75 26.69 20.75
C PRO A 633 -27.10 26.28 21.32
N ALA A 634 -27.42 26.73 22.54
CA ALA A 634 -28.68 26.41 23.18
C ALA A 634 -29.86 26.78 22.27
N ALA A 635 -30.68 25.78 21.91
CA ALA A 635 -31.91 26.02 21.18
C ALA A 635 -32.84 26.91 22.02
N ARG A 636 -33.25 28.06 21.47
CA ARG A 636 -34.27 28.90 22.12
C ARG A 636 -35.64 28.27 21.93
N THR A 637 -36.04 27.44 22.88
CA THR A 637 -37.37 26.84 22.91
C THR A 637 -38.28 27.61 23.85
N LYS A 638 -39.51 27.87 23.39
CA LYS A 638 -40.57 28.46 24.22
C LYS A 638 -41.54 27.34 24.58
N LYS A 639 -41.92 27.25 25.85
CA LYS A 639 -42.94 26.31 26.30
C LYS A 639 -44.29 26.65 25.67
N SER A 640 -44.87 25.67 25.00
CA SER A 640 -46.21 25.72 24.41
C SER A 640 -46.89 24.36 24.67
N PRO A 641 -48.14 24.35 25.19
CA PRO A 641 -48.78 23.10 25.61
C PRO A 641 -48.94 22.13 24.44
N LEU A 642 -48.64 20.86 24.70
CA LEU A 642 -48.78 19.76 23.75
C LEU A 642 -50.25 19.41 23.56
N ARG A 643 -50.61 19.08 22.32
CA ARG A 643 -51.90 18.50 21.98
C ARG A 643 -51.72 17.07 21.48
N ALA A 644 -52.06 16.10 22.31
CA ALA A 644 -52.22 14.70 21.93
C ALA A 644 -53.56 14.50 21.20
N VAL A 645 -53.54 13.78 20.09
CA VAL A 645 -54.71 13.47 19.26
C VAL A 645 -54.72 11.97 18.97
N HIS A 646 -55.65 11.26 19.60
CA HIS A 646 -55.83 9.83 19.41
C HIS A 646 -56.69 9.55 18.18
N GLY A 647 -56.18 8.73 17.27
CA GLY A 647 -56.93 8.10 16.19
C GLY A 647 -56.99 6.58 16.38
N ASP A 648 -57.73 5.89 15.50
CA ASP A 648 -57.95 4.44 15.63
C ASP A 648 -56.68 3.59 15.46
N GLY A 649 -55.63 4.14 14.85
CA GLY A 649 -54.35 3.45 14.60
C GLY A 649 -53.11 4.34 14.76
N ALA A 650 -53.26 5.53 15.32
CA ALA A 650 -52.18 6.50 15.42
C ALA A 650 -52.39 7.48 16.59
N LEU A 651 -51.29 8.03 17.08
CA LEU A 651 -51.26 9.13 18.03
C LEU A 651 -50.52 10.31 17.40
N GLY A 652 -51.22 11.42 17.19
CA GLY A 652 -50.59 12.69 16.81
C GLY A 652 -50.20 13.49 18.05
N VAL A 653 -48.98 14.00 18.12
CA VAL A 653 -48.53 14.94 19.15
C VAL A 653 -48.13 16.24 18.47
N ARG A 654 -48.84 17.32 18.78
CA ARG A 654 -48.66 18.63 18.14
C ARG A 654 -48.18 19.67 19.14
N GLY A 655 -47.16 20.42 18.76
CA GLY A 655 -46.76 21.68 19.39
C GLY A 655 -46.96 22.87 18.46
N GLU A 656 -46.38 24.02 18.80
CA GLU A 656 -46.50 25.25 18.00
C GLU A 656 -45.77 25.17 16.65
N ARG A 657 -44.60 24.51 16.63
CA ARG A 657 -43.68 24.47 15.49
C ARG A 657 -43.40 23.05 14.97
N PHE A 658 -44.04 22.05 15.54
CA PHE A 658 -43.81 20.66 15.15
C PHE A 658 -45.06 19.80 15.28
N GLU A 659 -45.11 18.74 14.49
CA GLU A 659 -46.08 17.66 14.58
C GLU A 659 -45.36 16.32 14.44
N ILE A 660 -45.63 15.40 15.37
CA ILE A 660 -45.16 14.03 15.32
C ILE A 660 -46.37 13.11 15.18
N LEU A 661 -46.35 12.22 14.20
CA LEU A 661 -47.39 11.22 14.01
C LEU A 661 -46.84 9.84 14.33
N PHE A 662 -47.23 9.28 15.47
CA PHE A 662 -46.94 7.90 15.85
C PHE A 662 -47.97 6.97 15.22
N SER A 663 -47.53 6.00 14.43
CA SER A 663 -48.38 4.97 13.83
C SER A 663 -48.23 3.67 14.61
N TYR A 664 -49.33 3.09 15.06
CA TYR A 664 -49.30 1.80 15.76
C TYR A 664 -48.97 0.64 14.82
N PRO A 665 -49.55 0.54 13.60
CA PRO A 665 -49.18 -0.51 12.66
C PRO A 665 -47.72 -0.43 12.19
N GLU A 666 -47.20 0.78 12.02
CA GLU A 666 -45.78 0.99 11.68
C GLU A 666 -44.90 0.99 12.93
N GLY A 667 -45.43 0.90 14.15
CA GLY A 667 -44.64 0.76 15.37
C GLY A 667 -43.66 1.89 15.68
N GLY A 668 -43.98 3.16 15.36
CA GLY A 668 -43.10 4.31 15.63
C GLY A 668 -43.59 5.61 15.00
N PRO A 669 -42.82 6.72 15.08
CA PRO A 669 -43.17 7.99 14.43
C PRO A 669 -42.97 7.90 12.92
N VAL A 670 -44.05 7.96 12.15
CA VAL A 670 -44.03 7.92 10.68
C VAL A 670 -43.91 9.29 10.02
N SER A 671 -44.04 10.35 10.82
CA SER A 671 -43.83 11.74 10.41
C SER A 671 -43.21 12.51 11.58
N LEU A 672 -42.21 13.31 11.25
CA LEU A 672 -41.61 14.32 12.12
C LEU A 672 -41.53 15.61 11.31
N CYS A 673 -42.61 16.37 11.35
CA CYS A 673 -42.65 17.68 10.72
C CYS A 673 -42.14 18.72 11.71
N MET A 674 -41.01 19.35 11.43
CA MET A 674 -40.48 20.47 12.21
C MET A 674 -40.36 21.69 11.30
N ASP A 675 -40.95 22.82 11.71
CA ASP A 675 -41.00 24.07 10.93
C ASP A 675 -41.57 23.92 9.51
N GLY A 676 -42.46 22.94 9.32
CA GLY A 676 -43.08 22.66 8.02
C GLY A 676 -42.26 21.74 7.11
N HIS A 677 -41.08 21.28 7.54
CA HIS A 677 -40.24 20.32 6.81
C HIS A 677 -40.41 18.90 7.39
N GLU A 678 -40.63 17.90 6.53
CA GLU A 678 -40.72 16.50 6.91
C GLU A 678 -39.34 15.84 6.94
N TRP A 679 -38.98 15.25 8.07
CA TRP A 679 -37.66 14.64 8.28
C TRP A 679 -37.66 13.11 8.16
N LEU A 680 -38.82 12.47 8.21
CA LEU A 680 -38.94 11.01 8.19
C LEU A 680 -39.59 10.53 6.91
N TRP A 681 -38.90 9.65 6.19
CA TRP A 681 -39.51 8.85 5.14
C TRP A 681 -40.43 7.75 5.73
N ARG A 682 -39.98 7.12 6.81
CA ARG A 682 -40.66 6.04 7.55
C ARG A 682 -40.24 6.05 9.02
N ALA A 683 -40.96 5.27 9.83
CA ALA A 683 -40.61 5.06 11.23
C ALA A 683 -39.15 4.60 11.40
N PRO A 684 -38.35 5.30 12.24
CA PRO A 684 -37.03 4.84 12.62
C PRO A 684 -37.10 3.45 13.24
N ARG A 685 -36.04 2.67 13.04
CA ARG A 685 -35.97 1.28 13.47
C ARG A 685 -34.71 1.01 14.27
N PRO A 686 -34.76 0.15 15.29
CA PRO A 686 -33.55 -0.48 15.82
C PRO A 686 -32.66 -1.00 14.70
N ALA A 687 -31.37 -0.69 14.81
CA ALA A 687 -30.32 -1.11 13.92
C ALA A 687 -29.43 -2.11 14.66
N TYR A 688 -29.13 -3.22 13.98
CA TYR A 688 -28.26 -4.29 14.49
C TYR A 688 -27.19 -4.71 13.47
N TRP A 689 -27.33 -4.32 12.21
CA TRP A 689 -26.45 -4.73 11.11
C TRP A 689 -25.74 -3.54 10.46
N ARG A 690 -24.50 -3.79 10.02
CA ARG A 690 -23.68 -2.94 9.16
C ARG A 690 -23.18 -3.78 7.98
N ALA A 691 -22.87 -3.16 6.84
CA ALA A 691 -22.32 -3.92 5.72
C ALA A 691 -20.94 -4.49 6.14
N PRO A 692 -20.64 -5.78 5.93
CA PRO A 692 -19.35 -6.33 6.34
C PRO A 692 -18.19 -5.56 5.72
N THR A 693 -17.16 -5.25 6.51
CA THR A 693 -15.85 -4.85 5.95
C THR A 693 -15.11 -6.08 5.40
N GLU A 694 -14.07 -5.86 4.61
CA GLU A 694 -13.16 -6.94 4.17
C GLU A 694 -12.57 -7.73 5.37
N ASN A 695 -12.29 -7.06 6.49
CA ASN A 695 -11.85 -7.71 7.72
C ASN A 695 -12.96 -8.57 8.36
N ASP A 696 -14.21 -8.07 8.41
CA ASP A 696 -15.37 -8.82 8.92
C ASP A 696 -15.65 -10.08 8.09
N LEU A 697 -15.36 -10.04 6.78
CA LEU A 697 -15.41 -11.20 5.88
C LEU A 697 -14.26 -12.16 6.16
N GLY A 698 -13.03 -11.64 6.23
CA GLY A 698 -11.79 -12.39 6.40
C GLY A 698 -11.72 -13.22 7.68
N ASN A 699 -12.22 -12.68 8.80
CA ASN A 699 -12.23 -13.39 10.09
C ASN A 699 -13.51 -14.23 10.31
N GLY A 700 -14.46 -14.20 9.37
CA GLY A 700 -15.73 -14.92 9.43
C GLY A 700 -16.78 -14.31 10.37
N PHE A 701 -16.56 -13.10 10.90
CA PHE A 701 -17.53 -12.39 11.74
C PHE A 701 -18.85 -12.19 11.02
N ALA A 702 -18.84 -11.78 9.75
CA ALA A 702 -20.05 -11.58 8.96
C ALA A 702 -20.94 -12.83 8.91
N LEU A 703 -20.34 -14.00 8.68
CA LEU A 703 -21.05 -15.28 8.68
C LEU A 703 -21.59 -15.62 10.07
N ASN A 704 -20.75 -15.51 11.10
CA ASN A 704 -21.09 -15.87 12.49
C ASN A 704 -22.16 -14.95 13.10
N SER A 705 -22.24 -13.71 12.64
CA SER A 705 -23.18 -12.68 13.11
C SER A 705 -24.39 -12.47 12.17
N SER A 706 -24.47 -13.21 11.07
CA SER A 706 -25.49 -13.05 10.00
C SER A 706 -26.96 -13.05 10.45
N VAL A 707 -27.28 -13.65 11.61
CA VAL A 707 -28.63 -13.57 12.21
C VAL A 707 -29.05 -12.12 12.47
N TRP A 708 -28.10 -11.23 12.74
CA TRP A 708 -28.36 -9.81 12.96
C TRP A 708 -28.76 -9.08 11.67
N ALA A 709 -28.26 -9.49 10.51
CA ALA A 709 -28.74 -8.97 9.21
C ALA A 709 -30.23 -9.27 9.01
N ALA A 710 -30.65 -10.49 9.36
CA ALA A 710 -32.05 -10.89 9.32
C ALA A 710 -32.89 -10.18 10.40
N ALA A 711 -32.35 -10.00 11.61
CA ALA A 711 -33.04 -9.29 12.69
C ALA A 711 -33.24 -7.80 12.38
N ASP A 712 -32.24 -7.14 11.79
CA ASP A 712 -32.29 -5.75 11.32
C ASP A 712 -33.36 -5.56 10.23
N SER A 713 -33.38 -6.47 9.25
CA SER A 713 -34.28 -6.41 8.09
C SER A 713 -35.73 -6.78 8.40
N TRP A 714 -35.96 -7.72 9.32
CA TRP A 714 -37.27 -8.37 9.54
C TRP A 714 -37.77 -8.24 10.98
N GLN A 715 -37.62 -7.06 11.58
CA GLN A 715 -38.15 -6.75 12.90
C GLN A 715 -39.65 -6.44 12.90
N ARG A 716 -40.27 -6.59 14.08
CA ARG A 716 -41.68 -6.28 14.34
C ARG A 716 -41.81 -5.52 15.65
N CYS A 717 -42.68 -4.52 15.68
CA CYS A 717 -43.14 -3.93 16.94
C CYS A 717 -44.29 -4.78 17.52
N GLU A 718 -44.12 -5.29 18.74
CA GLU A 718 -45.11 -6.13 19.44
C GLU A 718 -45.70 -5.45 20.67
N GLY A 719 -45.04 -4.43 21.20
CA GLY A 719 -45.52 -3.65 22.35
C GLY A 719 -45.57 -2.17 22.03
N ILE A 720 -46.67 -1.52 22.40
CA ILE A 720 -46.83 -0.06 22.33
C ILE A 720 -47.46 0.37 23.64
N GLU A 721 -46.80 1.28 24.35
CA GLU A 721 -47.25 1.76 25.65
C GLU A 721 -47.07 3.28 25.73
N ILE A 722 -48.15 3.99 26.06
CA ILE A 722 -48.08 5.41 26.41
C ILE A 722 -47.69 5.47 27.89
N LEU A 723 -46.45 5.89 28.16
CA LEU A 723 -45.88 5.97 29.50
C LEU A 723 -46.36 7.23 30.24
N GLU A 724 -46.55 8.32 29.51
CA GLU A 724 -46.98 9.61 30.05
C GLU A 724 -47.75 10.39 28.98
N GLU A 725 -48.83 11.07 29.38
CA GLU A 725 -49.59 11.97 28.51
C GLU A 725 -50.10 13.17 29.32
N SER A 726 -49.59 14.35 28.99
CA SER A 726 -49.98 15.62 29.59
C SER A 726 -49.78 16.77 28.60
N GLU A 727 -50.20 17.99 28.97
CA GLU A 727 -49.90 19.19 28.18
C GLU A 727 -48.40 19.56 28.21
N GLU A 728 -47.63 19.02 29.15
CA GLU A 728 -46.20 19.31 29.29
C GLU A 728 -45.31 18.27 28.60
N ARG A 729 -45.78 17.02 28.54
CA ARG A 729 -44.99 15.87 28.10
C ARG A 729 -45.87 14.72 27.61
N VAL A 730 -45.46 14.12 26.50
CA VAL A 730 -46.01 12.85 25.99
C VAL A 730 -44.88 11.86 25.76
N SER A 731 -44.95 10.69 26.39
CA SER A 731 -43.93 9.63 26.26
C SER A 731 -44.55 8.33 25.78
N VAL A 732 -43.99 7.75 24.72
CA VAL A 732 -44.48 6.50 24.11
C VAL A 732 -43.32 5.54 23.90
N ARG A 733 -43.48 4.30 24.40
CA ARG A 733 -42.53 3.21 24.24
C ARG A 733 -43.02 2.22 23.19
N PHE A 734 -42.13 1.85 22.28
CA PHE A 734 -42.30 0.79 21.30
C PHE A 734 -41.33 -0.34 21.59
N THR A 735 -41.82 -1.56 21.75
CA THR A 735 -40.99 -2.75 21.97
C THR A 735 -40.88 -3.54 20.67
N TYR A 736 -39.66 -3.67 20.20
CA TYR A 736 -39.29 -4.38 18.99
C TYR A 736 -38.76 -5.77 19.29
N THR A 737 -39.11 -6.70 18.42
CA THR A 737 -38.63 -8.09 18.39
C THR A 737 -38.24 -8.46 16.96
N ALA A 738 -37.54 -9.57 16.77
CA ALA A 738 -37.30 -10.11 15.43
C ALA A 738 -37.56 -11.62 15.43
N PRO A 739 -38.43 -12.15 14.53
CA PRO A 739 -38.66 -13.58 14.42
C PRO A 739 -37.39 -14.39 14.13
N ALA A 740 -36.41 -13.78 13.45
CA ALA A 740 -35.11 -14.39 13.16
C ALA A 740 -34.29 -14.66 14.43
N LEU A 741 -34.55 -13.94 15.53
CA LEU A 741 -33.85 -14.10 16.80
C LEU A 741 -34.85 -14.09 17.97
N PRO A 742 -35.51 -15.22 18.27
CA PRO A 742 -36.48 -15.32 19.35
C PRO A 742 -35.92 -14.87 20.70
N GLY A 743 -36.71 -14.10 21.44
CA GLY A 743 -36.31 -13.51 22.72
C GLY A 743 -35.53 -12.19 22.60
N LEU A 744 -35.21 -11.72 21.39
CA LEU A 744 -34.75 -10.35 21.17
C LEU A 744 -35.85 -9.36 21.58
N HIS A 745 -35.49 -8.41 22.44
CA HIS A 745 -36.33 -7.29 22.81
C HIS A 745 -35.50 -6.00 22.74
N THR A 746 -36.03 -4.96 22.13
CA THR A 746 -35.44 -3.62 22.14
C THR A 746 -36.53 -2.59 22.30
N ASP A 747 -36.44 -1.78 23.35
CA ASP A 747 -37.37 -0.71 23.61
C ASP A 747 -36.86 0.58 22.97
N VAL A 748 -37.72 1.27 22.23
CA VAL A 748 -37.48 2.64 21.75
C VAL A 748 -38.55 3.54 22.34
N THR A 749 -38.14 4.47 23.19
CA THR A 749 -39.01 5.42 23.88
C THR A 749 -38.83 6.80 23.29
N TYR A 750 -39.93 7.41 22.85
CA TYR A 750 -39.99 8.77 22.34
C TYR A 750 -40.70 9.64 23.37
N THR A 751 -39.99 10.64 23.90
CA THR A 751 -40.53 11.60 24.88
C THR A 751 -40.53 12.99 24.28
N VAL A 752 -41.72 13.50 23.99
CA VAL A 752 -41.98 14.83 23.46
C VAL A 752 -42.28 15.77 24.61
N GLU A 753 -41.61 16.93 24.66
CA GLU A 753 -41.82 17.95 25.70
C GLU A 753 -42.46 19.22 25.12
N ASP A 754 -43.11 20.02 25.97
CA ASP A 754 -43.73 21.32 25.66
C ASP A 754 -42.76 22.37 25.08
N THR A 755 -41.46 22.10 25.15
CA THR A 755 -40.40 22.89 24.52
C THR A 755 -40.23 22.58 23.04
N GLY A 756 -40.82 21.48 22.55
CA GLY A 756 -40.59 20.94 21.21
C GLY A 756 -39.29 20.16 21.05
N CYS A 757 -38.64 19.81 22.16
CA CYS A 757 -37.60 18.80 22.20
C CYS A 757 -38.22 17.39 22.16
N LEU A 758 -37.65 16.51 21.34
CA LEU A 758 -37.96 15.09 21.33
C LEU A 758 -36.75 14.32 21.84
N THR A 759 -36.85 13.71 23.03
CA THR A 759 -35.83 12.77 23.52
C THR A 759 -36.15 11.37 23.01
N VAL A 760 -35.17 10.71 22.40
CA VAL A 760 -35.27 9.33 21.92
C VAL A 760 -34.30 8.47 22.72
N SER A 761 -34.83 7.45 23.40
CA SER A 761 -34.04 6.47 24.16
C SER A 761 -34.26 5.08 23.62
N LEU A 762 -33.18 4.44 23.18
CA LEU A 762 -33.14 3.03 22.81
C LEU A 762 -32.48 2.21 23.90
N HIS A 763 -33.09 1.07 24.23
CA HIS A 763 -32.57 0.07 25.16
C HIS A 763 -32.69 -1.31 24.54
N TYR A 764 -31.57 -1.84 24.06
CA TYR A 764 -31.44 -3.23 23.66
C TYR A 764 -31.25 -4.08 24.93
N HIS A 765 -32.11 -5.09 25.10
CA HIS A 765 -32.03 -6.03 26.21
C HIS A 765 -31.10 -7.19 25.85
N GLY A 766 -30.01 -7.34 26.60
CA GLY A 766 -29.01 -8.38 26.40
C GLY A 766 -29.60 -9.80 26.52
N GLY A 767 -28.99 -10.76 25.83
CA GLY A 767 -29.43 -12.15 25.91
C GLY A 767 -28.27 -13.13 25.79
N ALA A 768 -28.22 -14.10 26.71
CA ALA A 768 -27.16 -15.09 26.76
C ALA A 768 -27.12 -15.97 25.50
N GLY A 769 -25.91 -16.29 25.04
CA GLY A 769 -25.67 -17.21 23.93
C GLY A 769 -26.00 -16.66 22.54
N ARG A 770 -26.25 -15.35 22.41
CA ARG A 770 -26.39 -14.67 21.11
C ARG A 770 -25.00 -14.43 20.48
N PRO A 771 -24.87 -14.45 19.15
CA PRO A 771 -23.66 -13.96 18.48
C PRO A 771 -23.40 -12.50 18.83
N GLU A 772 -22.14 -12.07 18.78
CA GLU A 772 -21.77 -10.67 19.00
C GLU A 772 -22.47 -9.71 18.03
N LEU A 773 -22.66 -8.47 18.46
CA LEU A 773 -23.32 -7.44 17.67
C LEU A 773 -22.32 -6.71 16.76
N PRO A 774 -22.68 -6.44 15.50
CA PRO A 774 -21.97 -5.45 14.69
C PRO A 774 -22.17 -4.02 15.21
N LEU A 775 -23.41 -3.69 15.61
CA LEU A 775 -23.77 -2.42 16.24
C LEU A 775 -25.09 -2.55 17.03
N ALA A 776 -25.38 -1.58 17.88
CA ALA A 776 -26.70 -1.39 18.48
C ALA A 776 -27.08 0.09 18.41
N GLY A 777 -28.11 0.39 17.61
CA GLY A 777 -28.46 1.77 17.29
C GLY A 777 -29.89 1.96 16.79
N LEU A 778 -30.18 3.15 16.30
CA LEU A 778 -31.43 3.53 15.66
C LEU A 778 -31.14 4.09 14.26
N ARG A 779 -31.82 3.56 13.24
CA ARG A 779 -31.69 3.97 11.84
C ARG A 779 -32.96 4.65 11.36
N LEU A 780 -32.79 5.76 10.66
CA LEU A 780 -33.85 6.49 9.96
C LEU A 780 -33.40 6.85 8.55
N SER A 781 -34.36 7.27 7.72
CA SER A 781 -34.08 7.79 6.39
C SER A 781 -34.86 9.06 6.14
N THR A 782 -34.20 10.01 5.50
CA THR A 782 -34.82 11.27 5.08
C THR A 782 -35.71 11.04 3.84
N PRO A 783 -36.73 11.88 3.60
CA PRO A 783 -37.55 11.78 2.39
C PRO A 783 -36.77 12.04 1.10
N GLU A 784 -35.78 12.92 1.16
CA GLU A 784 -34.90 13.33 0.06
C GLU A 784 -33.44 13.32 0.53
N PRO A 785 -32.43 13.24 -0.37
CA PRO A 785 -31.02 13.33 0.04
C PRO A 785 -30.76 14.67 0.75
N LEU A 786 -29.99 14.61 1.84
CA LEU A 786 -29.51 15.82 2.51
C LEU A 786 -28.51 16.53 1.62
N GLU A 787 -28.55 17.86 1.64
CA GLU A 787 -27.54 18.69 0.97
C GLU A 787 -26.21 18.59 1.73
N ARG A 788 -26.28 18.59 3.07
CA ARG A 788 -25.12 18.65 3.93
C ARG A 788 -25.41 18.03 5.30
N VAL A 789 -24.38 17.48 5.91
CA VAL A 789 -24.36 17.06 7.30
C VAL A 789 -23.26 17.86 8.00
N GLU A 790 -23.57 18.40 9.17
CA GLU A 790 -22.62 19.09 10.04
C GLU A 790 -22.56 18.30 11.36
N TRP A 791 -21.40 18.14 11.98
CA TRP A 791 -21.33 17.46 13.28
C TRP A 791 -20.30 18.09 14.20
N LEU A 792 -20.54 18.00 15.50
CA LEU A 792 -19.60 18.31 16.55
C LEU A 792 -19.04 16.99 17.08
N GLY A 793 -17.79 16.69 16.77
CA GLY A 793 -17.15 15.43 17.09
C GLY A 793 -15.77 15.32 16.44
N LEU A 794 -15.28 14.11 16.26
CA LEU A 794 -14.02 13.85 15.57
C LEU A 794 -14.17 14.02 14.05
N SER A 795 -13.15 14.58 13.39
CA SER A 795 -13.08 14.72 11.93
C SER A 795 -12.94 13.38 11.22
N GLY A 796 -13.37 13.32 9.96
CA GLY A 796 -13.17 12.16 9.09
C GLY A 796 -13.86 10.88 9.59
N GLU A 797 -13.63 9.77 8.89
CA GLU A 797 -14.21 8.47 9.26
C GLU A 797 -13.45 7.85 10.44
N THR A 798 -14.16 7.54 11.52
CA THR A 798 -13.61 6.99 12.76
C THR A 798 -14.42 5.80 13.29
N TYR A 799 -13.70 4.85 13.90
CA TYR A 799 -14.25 3.66 14.55
C TYR A 799 -13.65 3.48 15.95
N PRO A 800 -14.24 2.64 16.82
CA PRO A 800 -13.76 2.47 18.20
C PRO A 800 -12.27 2.18 18.35
N ASP A 801 -11.68 1.43 17.41
CA ASP A 801 -10.27 1.04 17.32
C ASP A 801 -9.44 1.85 16.32
N ARG A 802 -10.05 2.87 15.68
CA ARG A 802 -9.42 3.73 14.67
C ARG A 802 -10.00 5.15 14.72
N LYS A 803 -9.59 5.94 15.70
CA LYS A 803 -10.14 7.30 15.93
C LYS A 803 -9.16 8.35 16.40
N LYS A 804 -7.95 7.98 16.79
CA LYS A 804 -6.99 8.90 17.42
C LYS A 804 -6.53 10.00 16.47
N GLY A 805 -6.46 9.70 15.18
CA GLY A 805 -6.15 10.68 14.13
C GLY A 805 -7.19 11.79 13.96
N GLY A 806 -8.42 11.59 14.44
CA GLY A 806 -9.49 12.58 14.29
C GLY A 806 -9.22 13.85 15.09
N VAL A 807 -9.61 15.00 14.54
CA VAL A 807 -9.57 16.31 15.22
C VAL A 807 -10.96 16.63 15.75
N PHE A 808 -11.08 16.93 17.04
CA PHE A 808 -12.36 17.27 17.65
C PHE A 808 -12.78 18.70 17.30
N GLY A 809 -13.97 18.88 16.71
CA GLY A 809 -14.44 20.17 16.26
C GLY A 809 -15.79 20.12 15.54
N TRP A 810 -16.18 21.25 14.96
CA TRP A 810 -17.29 21.32 14.01
C TRP A 810 -16.79 20.96 12.61
N HIS A 811 -17.40 19.95 12.02
CA HIS A 811 -17.08 19.45 10.69
C HIS A 811 -18.32 19.42 9.82
N SER A 812 -18.13 19.32 8.51
CA SER A 812 -19.24 19.24 7.57
C SER A 812 -18.87 18.57 6.26
N GLU A 813 -19.80 17.80 5.71
CA GLU A 813 -19.66 17.16 4.41
C GLU A 813 -21.02 16.97 3.73
N ALA A 814 -21.00 16.76 2.42
CA ALA A 814 -22.14 16.19 1.73
C ALA A 814 -22.15 14.67 1.95
N PRO A 815 -23.31 14.04 2.20
CA PRO A 815 -23.41 12.58 2.30
C PRO A 815 -22.78 11.88 1.09
N HIS A 816 -21.76 11.08 1.34
CA HIS A 816 -21.02 10.33 0.32
C HIS A 816 -20.55 8.99 0.89
N ILE A 817 -19.89 8.19 0.06
CA ILE A 817 -19.11 7.04 0.51
C ILE A 817 -17.66 7.21 0.02
N PRO A 818 -16.64 6.74 0.76
CA PRO A 818 -15.28 6.70 0.27
C PRO A 818 -15.14 5.75 -0.94
N SER A 819 -14.10 5.96 -1.74
CA SER A 819 -13.82 5.22 -2.98
C SER A 819 -13.21 3.83 -2.75
N TYR A 820 -13.69 3.08 -1.75
CA TYR A 820 -13.30 1.68 -1.58
C TYR A 820 -13.62 0.87 -2.84
N LEU A 821 -12.69 0.01 -3.27
CA LEU A 821 -12.88 -0.84 -4.45
C LEU A 821 -14.16 -1.67 -4.34
N VAL A 822 -14.37 -2.29 -3.16
CA VAL A 822 -15.61 -2.98 -2.80
C VAL A 822 -16.40 -2.11 -1.80
N PRO A 823 -17.65 -1.75 -2.13
CA PRO A 823 -18.54 -1.07 -1.19
C PRO A 823 -18.75 -1.87 0.10
N GLN A 824 -18.58 -1.23 1.26
CA GLN A 824 -18.63 -1.85 2.59
C GLN A 824 -19.05 -0.82 3.65
N GLU A 825 -19.04 -1.18 4.93
CA GLU A 825 -19.26 -0.21 6.01
C GLU A 825 -18.27 0.98 5.93
N CYS A 826 -18.82 2.19 5.97
CA CYS A 826 -18.09 3.45 5.84
C CYS A 826 -18.86 4.63 6.45
N GLY A 827 -18.19 5.77 6.61
CA GLY A 827 -18.81 7.03 7.03
C GLY A 827 -19.24 7.08 8.50
N CYS A 828 -18.67 6.22 9.35
CA CYS A 828 -18.88 6.27 10.79
C CYS A 828 -18.08 7.41 11.43
N HIS A 829 -18.67 8.09 12.41
CA HIS A 829 -18.02 9.08 13.26
C HIS A 829 -18.34 8.76 14.72
N VAL A 830 -17.34 8.34 15.49
CA VAL A 830 -17.49 8.06 16.93
C VAL A 830 -17.25 9.32 17.78
N ASP A 831 -17.57 9.24 19.07
CA ASP A 831 -17.43 10.34 20.03
C ASP A 831 -18.15 11.63 19.58
N THR A 832 -19.33 11.48 18.96
CA THR A 832 -20.11 12.60 18.43
C THR A 832 -21.02 13.18 19.50
N HIS A 833 -20.93 14.51 19.67
CA HIS A 833 -21.80 15.27 20.58
C HIS A 833 -23.08 15.74 19.88
N ALA A 834 -22.99 16.06 18.59
CA ALA A 834 -24.09 16.62 17.83
C ALA A 834 -23.99 16.33 16.35
N VAL A 835 -25.13 16.17 15.69
CA VAL A 835 -25.26 16.12 14.23
C VAL A 835 -26.37 17.07 13.81
N VAL A 836 -26.13 17.89 12.78
CA VAL A 836 -27.12 18.76 12.15
C VAL A 836 -27.32 18.29 10.72
N LEU A 837 -28.53 17.83 10.41
CA LEU A 837 -28.94 17.46 9.07
C LEU A 837 -29.42 18.73 8.34
N ARG A 838 -28.89 19.01 7.15
CA ARG A 838 -29.30 20.15 6.31
C ARG A 838 -29.99 19.65 5.05
N ALA A 839 -31.24 20.04 4.88
CA ALA A 839 -31.98 19.81 3.65
C ALA A 839 -31.68 20.90 2.62
N ALA A 840 -31.93 20.61 1.34
CA ALA A 840 -31.66 21.50 0.21
C ALA A 840 -32.51 22.80 0.21
N ASP A 841 -33.61 22.82 0.95
CA ASP A 841 -34.46 24.00 1.14
C ASP A 841 -33.99 24.91 2.30
N GLY A 842 -32.87 24.56 2.94
CA GLY A 842 -32.30 25.26 4.09
C GLY A 842 -32.86 24.84 5.44
N ALA A 843 -33.81 23.89 5.49
CA ALA A 843 -34.28 23.34 6.75
C ALA A 843 -33.16 22.58 7.48
N GLY A 844 -33.19 22.61 8.83
CA GLY A 844 -32.18 21.95 9.65
C GLY A 844 -32.78 21.18 10.83
N LEU A 845 -32.23 20.00 11.11
CA LEU A 845 -32.59 19.16 12.25
C LEU A 845 -31.34 18.81 13.05
N THR A 846 -31.35 19.08 14.35
CA THR A 846 -30.26 18.74 15.26
C THR A 846 -30.56 17.46 16.02
N LEU A 847 -29.59 16.55 16.07
CA LEU A 847 -29.52 15.34 16.89
C LEU A 847 -28.38 15.54 17.89
N GLU A 848 -28.67 15.63 19.19
CA GLU A 848 -27.72 15.99 20.24
C GLU A 848 -27.61 14.91 21.32
N MET A 849 -26.41 14.66 21.83
CA MET A 849 -26.20 13.74 22.96
C MET A 849 -26.86 14.27 24.24
N VAL A 850 -27.36 13.39 25.10
CA VAL A 850 -27.92 13.82 26.41
C VAL A 850 -26.88 13.70 27.52
N GLU A 851 -26.33 12.50 27.70
CA GLU A 851 -25.34 12.21 28.76
C GLU A 851 -24.01 11.74 28.14
N GLU A 852 -24.08 10.82 27.19
CA GLU A 852 -22.92 10.18 26.58
C GLU A 852 -22.88 10.46 25.06
N PRO A 853 -21.69 10.70 24.48
CA PRO A 853 -21.51 10.77 23.04
C PRO A 853 -22.00 9.49 22.35
N PHE A 854 -22.42 9.62 21.09
CA PHE A 854 -22.82 8.48 20.26
C PHE A 854 -21.91 8.36 19.03
N ALA A 855 -21.99 7.22 18.35
CA ALA A 855 -21.46 7.09 16.99
C ALA A 855 -22.58 7.37 15.97
N PHE A 856 -22.27 7.95 14.82
CA PHE A 856 -23.25 8.10 13.75
C PHE A 856 -22.65 7.89 12.36
N SER A 857 -23.52 7.57 11.40
CA SER A 857 -23.24 7.68 9.97
C SER A 857 -24.42 8.32 9.26
N ALA A 858 -24.15 9.05 8.17
CA ALA A 858 -25.16 9.70 7.34
C ALA A 858 -24.79 9.57 5.86
N ILE A 859 -25.11 8.41 5.27
CA ILE A 859 -24.64 8.01 3.94
C ILE A 859 -25.82 7.75 2.98
N PRO A 860 -25.61 7.79 1.65
CA PRO A 860 -26.69 7.64 0.68
C PRO A 860 -27.28 6.22 0.55
N TYR A 861 -26.72 5.23 1.25
CA TYR A 861 -27.03 3.81 1.07
C TYR A 861 -27.35 3.10 2.38
N THR A 862 -28.23 2.12 2.30
CA THR A 862 -28.47 1.16 3.39
C THR A 862 -27.34 0.12 3.45
N PRO A 863 -27.11 -0.53 4.61
CA PRO A 863 -26.15 -1.64 4.70
C PRO A 863 -26.36 -2.70 3.62
N GLN A 864 -27.63 -3.04 3.32
CA GLN A 864 -27.97 -4.06 2.34
C GLN A 864 -27.64 -3.64 0.90
N GLN A 865 -27.68 -2.34 0.59
CA GLN A 865 -27.27 -1.84 -0.73
C GLN A 865 -25.76 -1.88 -0.92
N LEU A 866 -25.00 -1.54 0.13
CA LEU A 866 -23.54 -1.65 0.13
C LEU A 866 -23.12 -3.11 -0.03
N GLU A 867 -23.65 -4.00 0.81
CA GLU A 867 -23.34 -5.44 0.81
C GLU A 867 -23.69 -6.15 -0.51
N GLN A 868 -24.64 -5.63 -1.29
CA GLN A 868 -25.04 -6.22 -2.57
C GLN A 868 -24.15 -5.81 -3.75
N ALA A 869 -23.40 -4.71 -3.63
CA ALA A 869 -22.60 -4.17 -4.72
C ALA A 869 -21.17 -4.71 -4.64
N ALA A 870 -20.65 -5.24 -5.74
CA ALA A 870 -19.24 -5.59 -5.87
C ALA A 870 -18.39 -4.36 -6.24
N HIS A 871 -18.99 -3.42 -6.96
CA HIS A 871 -18.36 -2.18 -7.40
C HIS A 871 -19.20 -0.95 -7.08
N VAL A 872 -18.55 0.20 -6.83
CA VAL A 872 -19.23 1.47 -6.52
C VAL A 872 -20.27 1.83 -7.59
N GLU A 873 -19.97 1.57 -8.85
CA GLU A 873 -20.84 1.92 -9.96
C GLU A 873 -22.08 1.03 -10.14
N GLU A 874 -22.21 -0.03 -9.33
CA GLU A 874 -23.40 -0.90 -9.22
C GLU A 874 -24.43 -0.35 -8.22
N LEU A 875 -24.01 0.58 -7.35
CA LEU A 875 -24.89 1.20 -6.38
C LEU A 875 -26.00 2.00 -7.09
N PRO A 876 -27.25 1.95 -6.59
CA PRO A 876 -28.36 2.67 -7.19
C PRO A 876 -28.17 4.19 -7.03
N ARG A 877 -28.82 4.98 -7.88
CA ARG A 877 -28.81 6.44 -7.69
C ARG A 877 -29.35 6.81 -6.29
N PRO A 878 -28.64 7.63 -5.50
CA PRO A 878 -29.13 8.10 -4.20
C PRO A 878 -30.47 8.83 -4.33
N VAL A 879 -31.43 8.45 -3.50
CA VAL A 879 -32.75 9.09 -3.40
C VAL A 879 -33.10 9.55 -1.99
N ARG A 880 -32.27 9.18 -1.00
CA ARG A 880 -32.44 9.49 0.42
C ARG A 880 -31.05 9.51 1.09
N THR A 881 -30.97 10.07 2.29
CA THR A 881 -29.85 9.83 3.20
C THR A 881 -30.31 8.87 4.29
N VAL A 882 -29.49 7.84 4.54
CA VAL A 882 -29.67 6.89 5.63
C VAL A 882 -28.83 7.37 6.81
N VAL A 883 -29.50 7.69 7.92
CA VAL A 883 -28.84 8.16 9.14
C VAL A 883 -28.95 7.07 10.20
N THR A 884 -27.81 6.61 10.71
CA THR A 884 -27.74 5.62 11.78
C THR A 884 -27.05 6.27 12.98
N LEU A 885 -27.69 6.25 14.15
CA LEU A 885 -27.08 6.64 15.43
C LEU A 885 -26.88 5.37 16.26
N CYS A 886 -25.70 5.19 16.84
CA CYS A 886 -25.31 3.98 17.55
C CYS A 886 -24.86 4.31 18.97
N GLY A 887 -25.38 3.58 19.95
CA GLY A 887 -24.85 3.57 21.32
C GLY A 887 -23.66 2.63 21.47
N ALA A 888 -23.59 1.61 20.61
CA ALA A 888 -22.44 0.71 20.51
C ALA A 888 -22.16 0.38 19.03
N MET A 889 -20.88 0.34 18.67
CA MET A 889 -20.37 0.03 17.35
C MET A 889 -19.15 -0.88 17.52
N ARG A 890 -19.01 -1.91 16.68
CA ARG A 890 -17.81 -2.76 16.64
C ARG A 890 -16.64 -2.01 15.99
N GLY A 891 -15.41 -2.34 16.39
CA GLY A 891 -14.21 -1.93 15.66
C GLY A 891 -14.16 -2.41 14.19
N VAL A 892 -13.14 -1.98 13.45
CA VAL A 892 -12.89 -2.44 12.06
C VAL A 892 -11.73 -3.42 11.96
N GLY A 893 -10.86 -3.51 12.96
CA GLY A 893 -9.69 -4.38 12.96
C GLY A 893 -8.69 -4.03 11.85
N GLY A 894 -7.77 -4.95 11.58
CA GLY A 894 -6.74 -4.77 10.56
C GLY A 894 -5.39 -5.40 10.87
N ILE A 895 -5.27 -6.25 11.90
CA ILE A 895 -4.04 -7.03 12.10
C ILE A 895 -3.73 -7.86 10.85
N ASP A 896 -4.73 -8.58 10.33
CA ASP A 896 -4.79 -9.21 9.01
C ASP A 896 -6.25 -9.18 8.50
N SER A 897 -6.49 -9.63 7.26
CA SER A 897 -7.83 -9.74 6.67
C SER A 897 -8.21 -11.19 6.31
N TRP A 898 -7.70 -12.18 7.06
CA TRP A 898 -7.98 -13.60 6.79
C TRP A 898 -8.07 -14.47 8.06
N GLY A 899 -8.16 -13.86 9.24
CA GLY A 899 -8.44 -14.59 10.47
C GLY A 899 -8.42 -13.77 11.75
N ALA A 900 -7.66 -12.68 11.81
CA ALA A 900 -7.60 -11.83 12.99
C ALA A 900 -8.92 -11.09 13.20
N ASP A 901 -9.41 -11.18 14.43
CA ASP A 901 -10.55 -10.40 14.85
C ASP A 901 -10.11 -9.03 15.37
N VAL A 902 -11.07 -8.10 15.53
CA VAL A 902 -10.85 -6.86 16.25
C VAL A 902 -10.47 -7.19 17.71
N GLU A 903 -9.72 -6.30 18.37
CA GLU A 903 -9.34 -6.52 19.77
C GLU A 903 -10.57 -6.60 20.69
N GLU A 904 -10.50 -7.40 21.76
CA GLU A 904 -11.64 -7.70 22.66
C GLU A 904 -12.32 -6.43 23.22
N ALA A 905 -11.56 -5.36 23.45
CA ALA A 905 -12.07 -4.07 23.91
C ALA A 905 -13.02 -3.38 22.90
N CYS A 906 -13.00 -3.82 21.65
CA CYS A 906 -13.78 -3.28 20.54
C CYS A 906 -14.87 -4.25 20.06
N HIS A 907 -15.11 -5.33 20.81
CA HIS A 907 -16.26 -6.22 20.65
C HIS A 907 -17.53 -5.56 21.21
N VAL A 908 -18.69 -5.95 20.67
CA VAL A 908 -20.00 -5.55 21.22
C VAL A 908 -20.72 -6.80 21.73
N ASP A 909 -20.63 -7.02 23.04
CA ASP A 909 -21.27 -8.14 23.74
C ASP A 909 -22.80 -8.03 23.66
N SER A 910 -23.41 -8.97 22.95
CA SER A 910 -24.86 -9.07 22.77
C SER A 910 -25.59 -9.67 23.98
N GLY A 911 -24.85 -10.23 24.93
CA GLY A 911 -25.34 -10.67 26.24
C GLY A 911 -25.59 -9.52 27.21
N ARG A 912 -25.08 -8.32 26.92
CA ARG A 912 -25.24 -7.11 27.76
C ARG A 912 -26.26 -6.15 27.16
N ASP A 913 -26.85 -5.38 28.05
CA ASP A 913 -27.73 -4.27 27.64
C ASP A 913 -26.91 -3.20 26.92
N GLN A 914 -27.47 -2.70 25.81
CA GLN A 914 -26.89 -1.59 25.05
C GLN A 914 -27.90 -0.45 25.03
N LYS A 915 -27.43 0.80 25.17
CA LYS A 915 -28.29 1.98 25.30
C LYS A 915 -27.81 3.10 24.40
N LEU A 916 -28.76 3.87 23.89
CA LEU A 916 -28.54 5.11 23.15
C LEU A 916 -29.60 6.11 23.58
N THR A 917 -29.22 7.33 23.95
CA THR A 917 -30.17 8.41 24.22
C THR A 917 -29.68 9.70 23.60
N PHE A 918 -30.54 10.33 22.80
CA PHE A 918 -30.27 11.60 22.13
C PHE A 918 -31.52 12.46 22.06
N GLN A 919 -31.33 13.76 21.83
CA GLN A 919 -32.40 14.74 21.67
C GLN A 919 -32.48 15.21 20.22
N ILE A 920 -33.70 15.42 19.77
CA ILE A 920 -34.01 15.99 18.46
C ILE A 920 -34.65 17.36 18.67
N SER A 921 -34.14 18.36 17.99
CA SER A 921 -34.69 19.72 18.00
C SER A 921 -34.51 20.42 16.65
N PRO A 922 -35.28 21.48 16.36
CA PRO A 922 -35.02 22.32 15.19
C PRO A 922 -33.62 22.91 15.25
N ALA A 923 -32.90 22.91 14.14
CA ALA A 923 -31.55 23.47 14.12
C ALA A 923 -31.57 24.95 14.53
N ALA A 924 -30.64 25.35 15.42
CA ALA A 924 -30.41 26.75 15.70
C ALA A 924 -29.98 27.49 14.42
N ALA A 925 -30.40 28.74 14.25
CA ALA A 925 -29.88 29.61 13.20
C ALA A 925 -28.37 29.81 13.45
N PHE A 926 -27.53 29.11 12.69
CA PHE A 926 -26.08 29.22 12.79
C PHE A 926 -25.67 30.63 12.37
N GLN A 927 -24.97 31.36 13.25
CA GLN A 927 -24.13 32.48 12.84
C GLN A 927 -22.80 31.89 12.41
N ASP A 928 -22.32 32.26 11.23
CA ASP A 928 -21.07 31.81 10.63
C ASP A 928 -19.93 31.78 11.68
N HIS A 929 -19.58 30.58 12.16
CA HIS A 929 -18.30 30.39 12.80
C HIS A 929 -17.24 30.44 11.69
N PRO A 930 -16.09 31.11 11.91
CA PRO A 930 -15.05 31.12 10.91
C PRO A 930 -14.57 29.69 10.69
N HIS A 931 -14.96 29.10 9.56
CA HIS A 931 -14.44 27.82 9.13
C HIS A 931 -12.90 27.94 9.07
N PRO A 932 -12.13 27.00 9.65
CA PRO A 932 -10.77 26.83 9.20
C PRO A 932 -10.84 26.52 7.69
N PRO A 933 -9.93 27.09 6.87
CA PRO A 933 -9.93 26.83 5.44
C PRO A 933 -9.85 25.32 5.20
N LEU A 934 -10.66 24.81 4.26
CA LEU A 934 -10.51 23.46 3.74
C LEU A 934 -9.03 23.24 3.35
N PRO A 935 -8.39 22.14 3.77
CA PRO A 935 -7.10 21.79 3.20
C PRO A 935 -7.28 21.61 1.69
N ALA A 936 -6.43 22.30 0.93
CA ALA A 936 -6.42 22.30 -0.54
C ALA A 936 -5.95 20.96 -1.11
#